data_AF-A0A1C6T411-F1
#
_entry.id   AF-A0A1C6T411-F1
#
_cell.length_a   1.000
_cell.length_b   1.000
_cell.length_c   1.000
_cell.angle_alpha   90.00
_cell.angle_beta   90.00
_cell.angle_gamma   90.00
#
_symmetry.space_group_name_H-M   'P 1'
#
loop_
_entity.id
_entity.type
_entity.pdbx_description
1 polymer ?
#
loop_
_entity_poly.entity_id
_entity_poly.type
_entity_poly.pdbx_seq_one_letter_code
_entity_poly.pdbx_strand_id
1 'polypeptide(L)'
;MYPGVAMEQATSQAVFYPLRRVRAVGRWMTTWTRRSLQRLTGWTSTDGWVRSESEQAHPYRPTSAARYRRWIESVWFVSALFFTLVALAVLFRSRQVSFLPSWAPANASEALGLAWQVQTSIAAIAFAGLALVIQLASNPPVAIRSSREVLYRETLFRSLLLFAGASNVTLGIIAIWLASDGGAIIGFLFCFVVTMLFIGLSYFRAAEHFLDERRAAVRALNLLQEKLSDGLYKLDVMARANTRLADLFPGDSLIRARSRASGSTDGIPLVIVGQSVRLEDVNYRLLQRIAAKHLHRMWLINFPAEATQEAPPKRVEGSLRDTAPAILLDSRINEVVPAGGHIFTLTASLEADDPRVRVLENDLRGCIRLRDGDEDDDERLRGELVTLKDSLLSTIAAGTTGSLRQGLDVYSELFNRILASTGRIQDPSILFSFSAYGPYWRWLQRDVREIAVSAIEVLGRRGLYVTVDHAYSLCKLAFKSGDYDALREFLGLYPAYLTEVLGQSSDDALAEYVAVSLQNLTQLFMRAEVRNDMQARRLVEEISAGVFAEMMRICVDTERSALFERLLAYFGVPSDLIGGFGAADRKASESKAAALLAVLAWTLYRAENLHASQQLEDIAAKLLRLIPAHLVWAAYVEVGEGVLGQGRPWSRWELQTKIPLQVHMMAFDSYLASAALMVAAAVGLVVPPGVPSADDASRAGSLLNAFELAGRLSRFVPSFTFQGERLEQQLKALVDQRRSAEKQAIRESAIESERVERFISALREAMDESSNRLSNTFSRNAPHEIPGDGTKLYLNTLVPREFFVSSERVLAEPEMLASNAAYGMIRGENKFIVRSLVDGLAWQDAGVAEIARRAEALKEEASGTLFLVVLNSWELADALGFFRGGVQMGQQQGMFVETDDGIGACVACDMNLVSPLLRSPQPLDGVGEWQFLRDHGVAAVVRDYSGESEEPVAQVVVGVALEWTERPEGVVGFRISDTVAS
;
A
#
# COMPACT_ATOMS: atom_id res chain seq x y z
N MET A 1 -54.43 7.60 71.48
CA MET A 1 -54.69 8.82 70.69
C MET A 1 -53.51 9.75 70.86
N TYR A 2 -52.61 9.80 69.87
CA TYR A 2 -51.40 10.62 69.87
C TYR A 2 -51.42 11.51 68.62
N PRO A 3 -51.40 12.85 68.74
CA PRO A 3 -51.09 13.73 67.64
C PRO A 3 -49.59 14.06 67.70
N GLY A 4 -48.78 13.48 66.82
CA GLY A 4 -47.33 13.69 66.87
C GLY A 4 -46.51 13.20 65.67
N VAL A 5 -47.12 13.03 64.49
CA VAL A 5 -46.40 12.52 63.29
C VAL A 5 -46.64 13.40 62.03
N ALA A 6 -47.52 14.39 62.07
CA ALA A 6 -47.86 15.18 60.88
C ALA A 6 -46.88 16.34 60.57
N MET A 7 -45.98 16.71 61.47
CA MET A 7 -45.14 17.91 61.31
C MET A 7 -43.74 17.65 60.71
N GLU A 8 -43.29 16.38 60.69
CA GLU A 8 -41.98 15.99 60.14
C GLU A 8 -42.00 15.65 58.64
N GLN A 9 -43.18 15.34 58.07
CA GLN A 9 -43.33 15.13 56.62
C GLN A 9 -43.52 16.43 55.83
N ALA A 10 -44.01 17.51 56.45
CA ALA A 10 -44.20 18.80 55.79
C ALA A 10 -42.87 19.54 55.55
N THR A 11 -41.89 19.38 56.45
CA THR A 11 -40.56 20.00 56.34
C THR A 11 -39.64 19.28 55.35
N SER A 12 -39.77 17.96 55.17
CA SER A 12 -39.03 17.24 54.12
C SER A 12 -39.56 17.55 52.72
N GLN A 13 -40.87 17.79 52.54
CA GLN A 13 -41.41 18.16 51.22
C GLN A 13 -41.08 19.61 50.81
N ALA A 14 -40.93 20.54 51.76
CA ALA A 14 -40.61 21.94 51.47
C ALA A 14 -39.16 22.15 50.95
N VAL A 15 -38.21 21.31 51.37
CA VAL A 15 -36.79 21.40 50.95
C VAL A 15 -36.52 20.66 49.62
N PHE A 16 -37.32 19.65 49.28
CA PHE A 16 -37.14 18.87 48.04
C PHE A 16 -37.89 19.42 46.80
N TYR A 17 -38.89 20.30 47.00
CA TYR A 17 -39.60 20.97 45.90
C TYR A 17 -38.75 21.91 45.02
N PRO A 18 -37.85 22.76 45.56
CA PRO A 18 -36.99 23.61 44.73
C PRO A 18 -35.97 22.79 43.91
N LEU A 19 -35.42 21.69 44.45
CA LEU A 19 -34.47 20.81 43.75
C LEU A 19 -35.11 20.07 42.54
N ARG A 20 -36.39 19.70 42.62
CA ARG A 20 -37.13 19.12 41.49
C ARG A 20 -37.38 20.16 40.38
N ARG A 21 -37.70 21.41 40.73
CA ARG A 21 -37.87 22.50 39.75
C ARG A 21 -36.56 22.91 39.09
N VAL A 22 -35.44 22.96 39.83
CA VAL A 22 -34.12 23.23 39.24
C VAL A 22 -33.71 22.12 38.24
N ARG A 23 -33.96 20.84 38.55
CA ARG A 23 -33.77 19.74 37.58
C ARG A 23 -34.68 19.84 36.36
N ALA A 24 -35.93 20.28 36.53
CA ALA A 24 -36.88 20.44 35.43
C ALA A 24 -36.50 21.63 34.52
N VAL A 25 -36.10 22.76 35.09
CA VAL A 25 -35.58 23.93 34.35
C VAL A 25 -34.28 23.59 33.63
N GLY A 26 -33.37 22.86 34.26
CA GLY A 26 -32.15 22.36 33.63
C GLY A 26 -32.42 21.44 32.42
N ARG A 27 -33.42 20.53 32.53
CA ARG A 27 -33.86 19.69 31.40
C ARG A 27 -34.53 20.51 30.31
N TRP A 28 -35.39 21.47 30.67
CA TRP A 28 -36.10 22.29 29.70
C TRP A 28 -35.13 23.18 28.90
N MET A 29 -34.18 23.84 29.57
CA MET A 29 -33.17 24.68 28.92
C MET A 29 -32.19 23.89 28.05
N THR A 30 -31.78 22.68 28.45
CA THR A 30 -30.95 21.80 27.60
C THR A 30 -31.71 21.31 26.37
N THR A 31 -33.00 21.05 26.49
CA THR A 31 -33.85 20.69 25.35
C THR A 31 -34.06 21.87 24.42
N TRP A 32 -34.21 23.09 24.98
CA TRP A 32 -34.34 24.33 24.22
C TRP A 32 -33.05 24.69 23.47
N THR A 33 -31.89 24.68 24.13
CA THR A 33 -30.59 24.91 23.47
C THR A 33 -30.31 23.89 22.37
N ARG A 34 -30.63 22.60 22.58
CA ARG A 34 -30.49 21.56 21.54
C ARG A 34 -31.39 21.84 20.33
N ARG A 35 -32.64 22.24 20.53
CA ARG A 35 -33.58 22.59 19.44
C ARG A 35 -33.20 23.87 18.72
N SER A 36 -32.68 24.87 19.43
CA SER A 36 -32.21 26.13 18.85
C SER A 36 -30.95 25.92 18.00
N LEU A 37 -29.99 25.11 18.46
CA LEU A 37 -28.81 24.70 17.69
C LEU A 37 -29.16 23.87 16.44
N GLN A 38 -30.15 22.97 16.55
CA GLN A 38 -30.64 22.19 15.40
C GLN A 38 -31.31 23.06 14.33
N ARG A 39 -32.07 24.09 14.73
CA ARG A 39 -32.69 25.04 13.79
C ARG A 39 -31.68 25.96 13.10
N LEU A 40 -30.59 26.32 13.78
CA LEU A 40 -29.56 27.20 13.23
C LEU A 40 -28.61 26.50 12.25
N THR A 41 -28.44 25.18 12.36
CA THR A 41 -27.44 24.44 11.57
C THR A 41 -28.02 23.65 10.40
N GLY A 42 -29.35 23.49 10.32
CA GLY A 42 -30.02 22.75 9.24
C GLY A 42 -29.73 21.23 9.21
N TRP A 43 -28.88 20.72 10.10
CA TRP A 43 -28.50 19.32 10.22
C TRP A 43 -29.34 18.62 11.28
N THR A 44 -30.03 17.53 10.93
CA THR A 44 -30.60 16.61 11.93
C THR A 44 -29.51 15.62 12.40
N SER A 45 -29.57 15.10 13.63
CA SER A 45 -28.50 14.21 14.15
C SER A 45 -28.36 12.89 13.37
N THR A 46 -29.33 12.59 12.51
CA THR A 46 -29.40 11.41 11.64
C THR A 46 -28.77 11.60 10.26
N ASP A 47 -28.30 12.79 9.91
CA ASP A 47 -27.84 13.10 8.54
C ASP A 47 -26.31 13.02 8.34
N GLY A 48 -25.52 12.94 9.42
CA GLY A 48 -24.07 12.66 9.38
C GLY A 48 -23.76 11.23 9.82
N TRP A 49 -22.93 10.50 9.07
CA TRP A 49 -22.67 9.06 9.33
C TRP A 49 -21.89 8.84 10.62
N VAL A 50 -20.79 9.55 10.81
CA VAL A 50 -19.95 9.43 12.01
C VAL A 50 -20.78 9.70 13.27
N ARG A 51 -21.73 10.64 13.18
CA ARG A 51 -22.62 11.02 14.29
C ARG A 51 -23.76 10.03 14.51
N SER A 52 -24.38 9.50 13.46
CA SER A 52 -25.45 8.51 13.58
C SER A 52 -24.92 7.14 14.02
N GLU A 53 -23.73 6.73 13.55
CA GLU A 53 -23.06 5.52 14.04
C GLU A 53 -22.54 5.68 15.45
N SER A 54 -21.91 6.80 15.81
CA SER A 54 -21.53 7.04 17.21
C SER A 54 -22.75 7.10 18.15
N GLU A 55 -23.92 7.55 17.68
CA GLU A 55 -25.16 7.50 18.43
C GLU A 55 -25.78 6.08 18.52
N GLN A 56 -25.68 5.25 17.46
CA GLN A 56 -26.24 3.89 17.41
C GLN A 56 -25.33 2.81 18.03
N ALA A 57 -24.01 2.96 17.96
CA ALA A 57 -23.04 2.00 18.49
C ALA A 57 -22.87 2.10 20.03
N HIS A 58 -23.61 2.99 20.70
CA HIS A 58 -23.49 3.20 22.15
C HIS A 58 -24.73 2.83 22.96
N PRO A 59 -24.72 1.67 23.66
CA PRO A 59 -25.26 1.57 25.02
C PRO A 59 -24.31 2.17 26.08
N TYR A 60 -23.04 2.42 25.75
CA TYR A 60 -22.02 2.98 26.67
C TYR A 60 -21.44 4.30 26.14
N ARG A 61 -22.09 5.42 26.45
CA ARG A 61 -21.59 6.76 26.08
C ARG A 61 -20.15 6.98 26.59
N PRO A 62 -19.28 7.64 25.80
CA PRO A 62 -17.95 8.00 26.22
C PRO A 62 -18.07 9.01 27.37
N THR A 63 -17.21 8.83 28.36
CA THR A 63 -17.25 9.58 29.62
C THR A 63 -17.11 11.09 29.42
N SER A 64 -16.69 11.59 28.24
CA SER A 64 -16.52 13.03 27.97
C SER A 64 -17.82 13.84 27.97
N ALA A 65 -18.90 13.37 27.34
CA ALA A 65 -20.20 14.05 27.36
C ALA A 65 -20.86 13.97 28.74
N ALA A 66 -20.68 12.83 29.42
CA ALA A 66 -21.07 12.68 30.82
C ALA A 66 -20.21 13.56 31.74
N ARG A 67 -18.92 13.74 31.45
CA ARG A 67 -17.98 14.60 32.18
C ARG A 67 -18.32 16.07 32.00
N TYR A 68 -18.55 16.53 30.77
CA TYR A 68 -18.98 17.90 30.48
C TYR A 68 -20.33 18.19 31.13
N ARG A 69 -21.27 17.25 31.06
CA ARG A 69 -22.55 17.33 31.76
C ARG A 69 -22.37 17.36 33.28
N ARG A 70 -21.54 16.49 33.87
CA ARG A 70 -21.24 16.51 35.32
C ARG A 70 -20.54 17.79 35.74
N TRP A 71 -19.68 18.35 34.90
CA TRP A 71 -19.02 19.62 35.16
C TRP A 71 -20.03 20.76 35.14
N ILE A 72 -20.90 20.83 34.13
CA ILE A 72 -22.03 21.76 34.08
C ILE A 72 -22.91 21.59 35.31
N GLU A 73 -23.32 20.36 35.65
CA GLU A 73 -24.13 20.07 36.84
C GLU A 73 -23.43 20.51 38.13
N SER A 74 -22.10 20.37 38.23
CA SER A 74 -21.30 20.84 39.37
C SER A 74 -21.23 22.37 39.42
N VAL A 75 -21.01 23.04 38.29
CA VAL A 75 -21.03 24.51 38.17
C VAL A 75 -22.40 25.04 38.60
N TRP A 76 -23.48 24.44 38.09
CA TRP A 76 -24.85 24.83 38.46
C TRP A 76 -25.17 24.58 39.93
N PHE A 77 -24.76 23.44 40.47
CA PHE A 77 -24.97 23.12 41.88
C PHE A 77 -24.23 24.10 42.78
N VAL A 78 -22.97 24.38 42.47
CA VAL A 78 -22.13 25.36 43.16
C VAL A 78 -22.75 26.76 43.06
N SER A 79 -23.09 27.22 41.86
CA SER A 79 -23.74 28.52 41.67
C SER A 79 -25.07 28.64 42.43
N ALA A 80 -25.90 27.59 42.43
CA ALA A 80 -27.16 27.57 43.17
C ALA A 80 -26.94 27.61 44.69
N LEU A 81 -25.94 26.89 45.20
CA LEU A 81 -25.56 26.93 46.61
C LEU A 81 -25.15 28.35 47.02
N PHE A 82 -24.26 29.00 46.27
CA PHE A 82 -23.80 30.35 46.59
C PHE A 82 -24.90 31.40 46.43
N PHE A 83 -25.78 31.28 45.43
CA PHE A 83 -26.94 32.15 45.30
C PHE A 83 -27.89 32.01 46.51
N THR A 84 -28.04 30.79 47.01
CA THR A 84 -28.83 30.52 48.22
C THR A 84 -28.16 31.15 49.45
N LEU A 85 -26.82 31.08 49.57
CA LEU A 85 -26.08 31.72 50.66
C LEU A 85 -26.21 33.25 50.63
N VAL A 86 -26.14 33.87 49.45
CA VAL A 86 -26.37 35.31 49.28
C VAL A 86 -27.81 35.69 49.65
N ALA A 87 -28.81 34.94 49.17
CA ALA A 87 -30.21 35.16 49.50
C ALA A 87 -30.47 35.01 51.01
N LEU A 88 -29.82 34.02 51.64
CA LEU A 88 -29.86 33.83 53.09
C LEU A 88 -29.25 35.03 53.80
N ALA A 89 -28.07 35.51 53.39
CA ALA A 89 -27.44 36.71 53.94
C ALA A 89 -28.32 37.97 53.80
N VAL A 90 -29.02 38.15 52.66
CA VAL A 90 -30.02 39.20 52.47
C VAL A 90 -31.17 39.08 53.48
N LEU A 91 -31.70 37.87 53.67
CA LEU A 91 -32.77 37.60 54.64
C LEU A 91 -32.32 37.89 56.08
N PHE A 92 -31.13 37.45 56.47
CA PHE A 92 -30.56 37.73 57.79
C PHE A 92 -30.35 39.22 58.03
N ARG A 93 -29.82 39.94 57.02
CA ARG A 93 -29.65 41.39 57.09
C ARG A 93 -30.98 42.13 57.22
N SER A 94 -31.97 41.79 56.40
CA SER A 94 -33.28 42.46 56.40
C SER A 94 -34.09 42.22 57.68
N ARG A 95 -33.90 41.07 58.34
CA ARG A 95 -34.59 40.73 59.59
C ARG A 95 -33.80 41.06 60.86
N GLN A 96 -32.58 41.60 60.74
CA GLN A 96 -31.68 41.86 61.88
C GLN A 96 -31.56 40.67 62.84
N VAL A 97 -31.54 39.45 62.30
CA VAL A 97 -31.51 38.25 63.14
C VAL A 97 -30.13 38.14 63.77
N SER A 98 -30.06 38.40 65.07
CA SER A 98 -28.89 38.15 65.91
C SER A 98 -28.83 36.66 66.23
N PHE A 99 -28.05 35.93 65.44
CA PHE A 99 -27.83 34.49 65.62
C PHE A 99 -26.51 34.29 66.37
N LEU A 100 -26.54 33.63 67.54
CA LEU A 100 -25.39 33.44 68.43
C LEU A 100 -24.65 34.76 68.77
N PRO A 101 -25.29 35.69 69.50
CA PRO A 101 -24.75 37.03 69.77
C PRO A 101 -23.41 37.01 70.52
N SER A 102 -23.11 35.97 71.29
CA SER A 102 -21.82 35.77 71.95
C SER A 102 -20.66 35.51 70.97
N TRP A 103 -20.95 35.13 69.73
CA TRP A 103 -19.98 34.81 68.68
C TRP A 103 -19.99 35.85 67.55
N ALA A 104 -20.89 36.84 67.63
CA ALA A 104 -20.96 37.91 66.65
C ALA A 104 -19.71 38.79 66.77
N PRO A 105 -19.02 39.08 65.65
CA PRO A 105 -17.88 40.00 65.67
C PRO A 105 -18.36 41.42 66.00
N ALA A 106 -17.52 42.17 66.71
CA ALA A 106 -17.80 43.59 67.03
C ALA A 106 -18.04 44.44 65.76
N ASN A 107 -17.44 44.04 64.63
CA ASN A 107 -17.68 44.61 63.32
C ASN A 107 -17.74 43.50 62.26
N ALA A 108 -18.94 43.12 61.84
CA ALA A 108 -19.16 42.05 60.85
C ALA A 108 -18.52 42.32 59.49
N SER A 109 -18.46 43.60 59.06
CA SER A 109 -17.85 43.96 57.77
C SER A 109 -16.34 43.75 57.79
N GLU A 110 -15.67 44.20 58.85
CA GLU A 110 -14.23 44.05 59.03
C GLU A 110 -13.83 42.58 59.20
N ALA A 111 -14.58 41.81 59.99
CA ALA A 111 -14.34 40.38 60.18
C ALA A 111 -14.51 39.58 58.87
N LEU A 112 -15.54 39.89 58.07
CA LEU A 112 -15.75 39.27 56.76
C LEU A 112 -14.68 39.71 55.73
N GLY A 113 -14.27 40.98 55.76
CA GLY A 113 -13.18 41.49 54.91
C GLY A 113 -11.86 40.78 55.20
N LEU A 114 -11.53 40.60 56.48
CA LEU A 114 -10.36 39.82 56.90
C LEU A 114 -10.48 38.35 56.50
N ALA A 115 -11.64 37.72 56.74
CA ALA A 115 -11.87 36.32 56.35
C ALA A 115 -11.71 36.11 54.83
N TRP A 116 -12.21 37.05 54.03
CA TRP A 116 -12.05 37.04 52.57
C TRP A 116 -10.58 37.15 52.14
N GLN A 117 -9.82 38.06 52.74
CA GLN A 117 -8.38 38.21 52.47
C GLN A 117 -7.60 36.95 52.85
N VAL A 118 -7.81 36.43 54.07
CA VAL A 118 -7.14 35.23 54.58
C VAL A 118 -7.48 34.01 53.73
N GLN A 119 -8.76 33.82 53.37
CA GLN A 119 -9.16 32.72 52.49
C GLN A 119 -8.48 32.80 51.14
N THR A 120 -8.43 34.00 50.54
CA THR A 120 -7.83 34.21 49.22
C THR A 120 -6.33 33.89 49.26
N SER A 121 -5.61 34.34 50.29
CA SER A 121 -4.19 34.02 50.47
C SER A 121 -3.95 32.53 50.68
N ILE A 122 -4.73 31.87 51.54
CA ILE A 122 -4.56 30.43 51.79
C ILE A 122 -4.91 29.62 50.54
N ALA A 123 -5.99 29.97 49.83
CA ALA A 123 -6.34 29.31 48.58
C ALA A 123 -5.23 29.48 47.54
N ALA A 124 -4.65 30.67 47.40
CA ALA A 124 -3.54 30.91 46.49
C ALA A 124 -2.31 30.06 46.82
N ILE A 125 -1.90 30.03 48.09
CA ILE A 125 -0.79 29.17 48.56
C ILE A 125 -1.12 27.69 48.34
N ALA A 126 -2.34 27.28 48.65
CA ALA A 126 -2.79 25.90 48.46
C ALA A 126 -2.74 25.48 46.99
N PHE A 127 -3.20 26.31 46.05
CA PHE A 127 -3.11 26.01 44.62
C PHE A 127 -1.67 25.98 44.12
N ALA A 128 -0.82 26.91 44.59
CA ALA A 128 0.60 26.92 44.23
C ALA A 128 1.30 25.63 44.72
N GLY A 129 1.06 25.23 45.98
CA GLY A 129 1.62 24.00 46.53
C GLY A 129 1.08 22.74 45.84
N LEU A 130 -0.22 22.66 45.53
CA LEU A 130 -0.79 21.55 44.76
C LEU A 130 -0.22 21.48 43.35
N ALA A 131 -0.06 22.63 42.68
CA ALA A 131 0.56 22.68 41.35
C ALA A 131 2.01 22.22 41.39
N LEU A 132 2.78 22.64 42.40
CA LEU A 132 4.15 22.20 42.62
C LEU A 132 4.23 20.70 42.91
N VAL A 133 3.34 20.18 43.76
CA VAL A 133 3.22 18.75 44.06
C VAL A 133 2.90 17.96 42.79
N ILE A 134 1.98 18.43 41.94
CA ILE A 134 1.68 17.81 40.63
C ILE A 134 2.88 17.88 39.68
N GLN A 135 3.66 18.97 39.70
CA GLN A 135 4.88 19.11 38.90
C GLN A 135 6.00 18.20 39.38
N LEU A 136 6.22 18.08 40.69
CA LEU A 136 7.22 17.15 41.26
C LEU A 136 6.83 15.69 41.04
N ALA A 137 5.53 15.40 41.05
CA ALA A 137 4.97 14.08 40.73
C ALA A 137 5.11 13.69 39.25
N SER A 138 5.81 14.49 38.43
CA SER A 138 6.08 14.17 37.03
C SER A 138 7.35 13.38 36.79
N ASN A 139 8.02 12.97 37.88
CA ASN A 139 9.17 12.07 37.87
C ASN A 139 8.89 10.55 38.09
N PRO A 140 7.67 9.99 38.09
CA PRO A 140 7.54 8.55 38.12
C PRO A 140 7.97 7.98 36.75
N PRO A 141 8.71 6.86 36.73
CA PRO A 141 9.27 6.26 35.51
C PRO A 141 8.22 5.72 34.52
N VAL A 142 6.92 5.89 34.79
CA VAL A 142 5.81 5.23 34.10
C VAL A 142 4.75 6.29 33.74
N ALA A 143 4.82 6.82 32.52
CA ALA A 143 3.85 7.72 31.87
C ALA A 143 3.71 9.17 32.43
N ILE A 144 4.57 10.09 31.96
CA ILE A 144 4.65 11.50 32.40
C ILE A 144 3.39 12.33 32.09
N ARG A 145 2.68 12.06 30.97
CA ARG A 145 1.52 12.86 30.54
C ARG A 145 0.20 12.43 31.19
N SER A 146 -0.04 11.13 31.33
CA SER A 146 -1.25 10.58 31.96
C SER A 146 -1.21 10.68 33.49
N SER A 147 -0.04 10.55 34.12
CA SER A 147 0.13 10.71 35.58
C SER A 147 -0.28 12.10 36.07
N ARG A 148 0.13 13.17 35.37
CA ARG A 148 -0.31 14.55 35.69
C ARG A 148 -1.83 14.69 35.64
N GLU A 149 -2.48 14.13 34.61
CA GLU A 149 -3.93 14.20 34.47
C GLU A 149 -4.67 13.38 35.54
N VAL A 150 -4.16 12.20 35.90
CA VAL A 150 -4.67 11.42 37.05
C VAL A 150 -4.57 12.23 38.32
N LEU A 151 -3.42 12.85 38.59
CA LEU A 151 -3.23 13.68 39.78
C LEU A 151 -4.16 14.89 39.78
N TYR A 152 -4.33 15.60 38.66
CA TYR A 152 -5.29 16.70 38.55
C TYR A 152 -6.73 16.25 38.80
N ARG A 153 -7.10 15.04 38.40
CA ARG A 153 -8.44 14.47 38.57
C ARG A 153 -8.69 14.01 40.02
N GLU A 154 -7.73 13.31 40.61
CA GLU A 154 -7.88 12.69 41.93
C GLU A 154 -7.69 13.68 43.09
N THR A 155 -6.82 14.69 42.92
CA THR A 155 -6.63 15.78 43.90
C THR A 155 -7.80 16.76 43.93
N LEU A 156 -8.85 16.55 43.13
CA LEU A 156 -10.02 17.44 43.04
C LEU A 156 -9.66 18.89 42.66
N PHE A 157 -8.51 19.12 42.04
CA PHE A 157 -7.97 20.45 41.76
C PHE A 157 -8.98 21.38 41.08
N ARG A 158 -9.72 20.87 40.08
CA ARG A 158 -10.76 21.65 39.36
C ARG A 158 -11.96 22.00 40.26
N SER A 159 -12.42 21.06 41.08
CA SER A 159 -13.55 21.27 42.00
C SER A 159 -13.15 22.25 43.10
N LEU A 160 -11.92 22.13 43.62
CA LEU A 160 -11.34 23.04 44.59
C LEU A 160 -11.24 24.46 44.01
N LEU A 161 -10.73 24.62 42.77
CA LEU A 161 -10.64 25.91 42.09
C LEU A 161 -11.99 26.59 41.95
N LEU A 162 -12.99 25.84 41.48
CA LEU A 162 -14.32 26.36 41.27
C LEU A 162 -15.02 26.72 42.59
N PHE A 163 -14.89 25.88 43.61
CA PHE A 163 -15.49 26.14 44.92
C PHE A 163 -14.80 27.30 45.64
N ALA A 164 -13.47 27.29 45.76
CA ALA A 164 -12.71 28.35 46.44
C ALA A 164 -12.90 29.72 45.74
N GLY A 165 -12.90 29.74 44.41
CA GLY A 165 -13.17 30.95 43.63
C GLY A 165 -14.59 31.49 43.88
N ALA A 166 -15.60 30.63 43.81
CA ALA A 166 -16.99 31.04 44.09
C ALA A 166 -17.20 31.45 45.55
N SER A 167 -16.55 30.78 46.51
CA SER A 167 -16.54 31.15 47.93
C SER A 167 -15.91 32.52 48.16
N ASN A 168 -14.78 32.82 47.50
CA ASN A 168 -14.12 34.13 47.60
C ASN A 168 -15.01 35.24 47.04
N VAL A 169 -15.60 35.04 45.87
CA VAL A 169 -16.55 36.01 45.28
C VAL A 169 -17.74 36.23 46.20
N THR A 170 -18.31 35.16 46.75
CA THR A 170 -19.47 35.23 47.64
C THR A 170 -19.13 35.96 48.94
N LEU A 171 -17.98 35.66 49.56
CA LEU A 171 -17.51 36.39 50.74
C LEU A 171 -17.30 37.87 50.44
N GLY A 172 -16.71 38.23 49.30
CA GLY A 172 -16.55 39.62 48.89
C GLY A 172 -17.90 40.34 48.73
N ILE A 173 -18.89 39.70 48.09
CA ILE A 173 -20.25 40.25 47.95
C ILE A 173 -20.89 40.46 49.32
N ILE A 174 -20.80 39.47 50.23
CA ILE A 174 -21.39 39.56 51.56
C ILE A 174 -20.68 40.65 52.39
N ALA A 175 -19.34 40.73 52.33
CA ALA A 175 -18.55 41.69 53.09
C ALA A 175 -18.85 43.15 52.70
N ILE A 176 -18.93 43.42 51.38
CA ILE A 176 -19.15 44.77 50.84
C ILE A 176 -20.61 45.18 50.95
N TRP A 177 -21.51 44.31 50.50
CA TRP A 177 -22.91 44.69 50.26
C TRP A 177 -23.86 44.22 51.34
N LEU A 178 -23.57 43.14 52.09
CA LEU A 178 -24.53 42.44 52.96
C LEU A 178 -24.01 42.17 54.37
N ALA A 179 -23.08 42.97 54.87
CA ALA A 179 -22.46 42.77 56.17
C ALA A 179 -23.52 42.71 57.28
N SER A 180 -23.55 41.59 58.00
CA SER A 180 -24.43 41.31 59.14
C SER A 180 -23.85 40.16 59.95
N ASP A 181 -24.17 40.06 61.24
CA ASP A 181 -23.63 39.02 62.13
C ASP A 181 -23.95 37.60 61.63
N GLY A 182 -25.21 37.38 61.21
CA GLY A 182 -25.62 36.11 60.60
C GLY A 182 -24.91 35.84 59.28
N GLY A 183 -24.74 36.86 58.43
CA GLY A 183 -23.96 36.75 57.19
C GLY A 183 -22.49 36.41 57.43
N ALA A 184 -21.88 36.95 58.49
CA ALA A 184 -20.51 36.66 58.90
C ALA A 184 -20.34 35.19 59.31
N ILE A 185 -21.24 34.66 60.14
CA ILE A 185 -21.20 33.26 60.60
C ILE A 185 -21.44 32.30 59.43
N ILE A 186 -22.45 32.56 58.59
CA ILE A 186 -22.78 31.72 57.43
C ILE A 186 -21.64 31.74 56.41
N GLY A 187 -21.10 32.93 56.11
CA GLY A 187 -19.95 33.08 55.22
C GLY A 187 -18.73 32.33 55.75
N PHE A 188 -18.42 32.47 57.04
CA PHE A 188 -17.32 31.76 57.67
C PHE A 188 -17.49 30.23 57.61
N LEU A 189 -18.65 29.70 58.02
CA LEU A 189 -18.88 28.24 58.02
C LEU A 189 -18.89 27.65 56.61
N PHE A 190 -19.65 28.23 55.68
CA PHE A 190 -19.88 27.62 54.36
C PHE A 190 -18.88 28.03 53.29
N CYS A 191 -18.29 29.22 53.37
CA CYS A 191 -17.27 29.65 52.42
C CYS A 191 -15.86 29.36 52.93
N PHE A 192 -15.55 29.65 54.20
CA PHE A 192 -14.19 29.48 54.74
C PHE A 192 -13.90 28.04 55.18
N VAL A 193 -14.65 27.51 56.15
CA VAL A 193 -14.37 26.19 56.75
C VAL A 193 -14.49 25.07 55.71
N VAL A 194 -15.53 25.09 54.87
CA VAL A 194 -15.69 24.08 53.80
C VAL A 194 -14.53 24.17 52.79
N THR A 195 -14.08 25.37 52.42
CA THR A 195 -12.93 25.53 51.52
C THR A 195 -11.66 24.94 52.14
N MET A 196 -11.40 25.19 53.43
CA MET A 196 -10.25 24.59 54.13
C MET A 196 -10.30 23.08 54.17
N LEU A 197 -11.49 22.51 54.40
CA LEU A 197 -11.68 21.06 54.40
C LEU A 197 -11.43 20.46 53.00
N PHE A 198 -11.88 21.13 51.93
CA PHE A 198 -11.57 20.75 50.55
C PHE A 198 -10.07 20.81 50.26
N ILE A 199 -9.38 21.88 50.69
CA ILE A 199 -7.92 22.00 50.56
C ILE A 199 -7.23 20.83 51.26
N GLY A 200 -7.58 20.56 52.53
CA GLY A 200 -7.00 19.47 53.31
C GLY A 200 -7.21 18.10 52.66
N LEU A 201 -8.42 17.82 52.17
CA LEU A 201 -8.72 16.58 51.43
C LEU A 201 -7.91 16.47 50.13
N SER A 202 -7.75 17.56 49.39
CA SER A 202 -6.95 17.60 48.16
C SER A 202 -5.48 17.27 48.43
N TYR A 203 -4.89 17.84 49.48
CA TYR A 203 -3.50 17.55 49.90
C TYR A 203 -3.35 16.13 50.44
N PHE A 204 -4.30 15.64 51.23
CA PHE A 204 -4.28 14.26 51.73
C PHE A 204 -4.29 13.25 50.57
N ARG A 205 -5.15 13.46 49.57
CA ARG A 205 -5.19 12.61 48.37
C ARG A 205 -3.93 12.72 47.54
N ALA A 206 -3.35 13.92 47.42
CA ALA A 206 -2.06 14.09 46.76
C ALA A 206 -0.97 13.27 47.48
N ALA A 207 -0.89 13.38 48.81
CA ALA A 207 0.08 12.65 49.62
C ALA A 207 -0.11 11.12 49.52
N GLU A 208 -1.36 10.62 49.53
CA GLU A 208 -1.63 9.19 49.33
C GLU A 208 -1.06 8.68 48.00
N HIS A 209 -1.17 9.48 46.93
CA HIS A 209 -0.60 9.14 45.62
C HIS A 209 0.92 9.15 45.58
N PHE A 210 1.55 10.00 46.39
CA PHE A 210 3.01 10.01 46.55
C PHE A 210 3.53 8.84 47.39
N LEU A 211 2.76 8.39 48.37
CA LEU A 211 3.16 7.31 49.27
C LEU A 211 2.94 5.91 48.65
N ASP A 212 2.04 5.78 47.67
CA ASP A 212 1.77 4.52 46.97
C ASP A 212 1.96 4.68 45.44
N GLU A 213 3.23 4.62 45.02
CA GLU A 213 3.64 4.69 43.60
C GLU A 213 2.95 3.63 42.74
N ARG A 214 2.66 2.45 43.29
CA ARG A 214 1.98 1.37 42.56
C ARG A 214 0.55 1.75 42.23
N ARG A 215 -0.20 2.35 43.16
CA ARG A 215 -1.56 2.86 42.89
C ARG A 215 -1.55 3.96 41.84
N ALA A 216 -0.57 4.88 41.90
CA ALA A 216 -0.43 5.95 40.92
C ALA A 216 -0.17 5.37 39.51
N ALA A 217 0.75 4.42 39.39
CA ALA A 217 1.07 3.75 38.14
C ALA A 217 -0.13 2.98 37.56
N VAL A 218 -0.86 2.20 38.38
CA VAL A 218 -2.06 1.46 37.93
C VAL A 218 -3.15 2.42 37.46
N ARG A 219 -3.37 3.55 38.15
CA ARG A 219 -4.37 4.55 37.71
C ARG A 219 -3.93 5.30 36.45
N ALA A 220 -2.65 5.61 36.31
CA ALA A 220 -2.09 6.21 35.10
C ALA A 220 -2.25 5.27 33.90
N LEU A 221 -2.00 3.97 34.10
CA LEU A 221 -2.22 2.94 33.08
C LEU A 221 -3.70 2.80 32.74
N ASN A 222 -4.60 2.79 33.72
CA ASN A 222 -6.05 2.73 33.46
C ASN A 222 -6.57 3.97 32.71
N LEU A 223 -6.04 5.16 33.02
CA LEU A 223 -6.40 6.38 32.29
C LEU A 223 -5.86 6.34 30.85
N LEU A 224 -4.63 5.86 30.67
CA LEU A 224 -4.03 5.67 29.36
C LEU A 224 -4.84 4.66 28.55
N GLN A 225 -5.24 3.54 29.15
CA GLN A 225 -6.14 2.56 28.56
C GLN A 225 -7.50 3.19 28.20
N GLU A 226 -8.10 4.02 29.07
CA GLU A 226 -9.33 4.78 28.76
C GLU A 226 -9.13 5.64 27.51
N LYS A 227 -8.04 6.41 27.43
CA LYS A 227 -7.73 7.28 26.29
C LYS A 227 -7.46 6.52 25.00
N LEU A 228 -6.64 5.47 25.05
CA LEU A 228 -6.34 4.61 23.91
C LEU A 228 -7.60 3.94 23.40
N SER A 229 -8.46 3.48 24.32
CA SER A 229 -9.75 2.88 23.98
C SER A 229 -10.70 3.87 23.30
N ASP A 230 -10.76 5.12 23.79
CA ASP A 230 -11.55 6.20 23.18
C ASP A 230 -10.99 6.58 21.79
N GLY A 231 -9.65 6.63 21.66
CA GLY A 231 -8.98 6.94 20.38
C GLY A 231 -9.19 5.85 19.33
N LEU A 232 -8.98 4.59 19.69
CA LEU A 232 -9.27 3.46 18.79
C LEU A 232 -10.74 3.39 18.40
N TYR A 233 -11.65 3.67 19.34
CA TYR A 233 -13.08 3.71 19.04
C TYR A 233 -13.41 4.78 17.99
N LYS A 234 -12.81 5.98 18.10
CA LYS A 234 -12.99 7.01 17.07
C LYS A 234 -12.47 6.55 15.72
N LEU A 235 -11.29 5.90 15.68
CA LEU A 235 -10.75 5.33 14.45
C LEU A 235 -11.66 4.24 13.89
N ASP A 236 -12.30 3.42 14.72
CA ASP A 236 -13.28 2.41 14.29
C ASP A 236 -14.51 3.01 13.65
N VAL A 237 -15.10 4.02 14.30
CA VAL A 237 -16.23 4.75 13.71
C VAL A 237 -15.83 5.38 12.37
N MET A 238 -14.63 5.94 12.27
CA MET A 238 -14.12 6.54 11.02
C MET A 238 -13.84 5.49 9.94
N ALA A 239 -13.24 4.35 10.29
CA ALA A 239 -12.97 3.26 9.37
C ALA A 239 -14.26 2.67 8.82
N ARG A 240 -15.25 2.40 9.68
CA ARG A 240 -16.58 1.92 9.26
C ARG A 240 -17.29 2.92 8.37
N ALA A 241 -17.22 4.22 8.70
CA ALA A 241 -17.77 5.27 7.87
C ALA A 241 -17.12 5.28 6.48
N ASN A 242 -15.79 5.14 6.40
CA ASN A 242 -15.05 5.05 5.14
C ASN A 242 -15.40 3.77 4.33
N THR A 243 -15.48 2.60 4.98
CA THR A 243 -15.87 1.34 4.32
C THR A 243 -17.28 1.43 3.76
N ARG A 244 -18.25 1.91 4.56
CA ARG A 244 -19.63 2.09 4.09
C ARG A 244 -19.74 3.13 2.98
N LEU A 245 -18.93 4.18 3.03
CA LEU A 245 -18.85 5.17 1.97
C LEU A 245 -18.35 4.52 0.67
N ALA A 246 -17.35 3.63 0.73
CA ALA A 246 -16.91 2.86 -0.43
C ALA A 246 -18.01 1.89 -0.93
N ASP A 247 -18.70 1.18 -0.03
CA ASP A 247 -19.80 0.26 -0.39
C ASP A 247 -20.97 0.96 -1.09
N LEU A 248 -21.27 2.21 -0.68
CA LEU A 248 -22.33 3.03 -1.28
C LEU A 248 -21.97 3.58 -2.66
N PHE A 249 -20.69 3.56 -3.03
CA PHE A 249 -20.14 4.12 -4.26
C PHE A 249 -19.30 3.08 -5.01
N PRO A 250 -19.92 1.99 -5.51
CA PRO A 250 -19.22 0.99 -6.32
C PRO A 250 -18.62 1.63 -7.57
N GLY A 251 -17.63 0.98 -8.20
CA GLY A 251 -16.89 1.55 -9.34
C GLY A 251 -17.76 2.06 -10.51
N ASP A 252 -18.96 1.51 -10.68
CA ASP A 252 -19.93 1.90 -11.70
C ASP A 252 -20.82 3.10 -11.29
N SER A 253 -20.65 3.67 -10.10
CA SER A 253 -21.47 4.79 -9.61
C SER A 253 -20.97 6.16 -10.10
N LEU A 254 -21.89 7.12 -10.17
CA LEU A 254 -21.61 8.53 -10.52
C LEU A 254 -20.64 9.21 -9.54
N ILE A 255 -20.46 8.63 -8.35
CA ILE A 255 -19.48 9.05 -7.36
C ILE A 255 -18.48 7.91 -7.23
N ARG A 256 -17.17 8.19 -7.32
CA ARG A 256 -16.14 7.14 -7.17
C ARG A 256 -15.16 7.54 -6.08
N ALA A 257 -14.79 6.62 -5.20
CA ALA A 257 -13.71 6.85 -4.26
C ALA A 257 -12.37 6.68 -4.98
N ARG A 258 -11.46 7.66 -4.91
CA ARG A 258 -10.17 7.56 -5.60
C ARG A 258 -9.26 6.53 -4.93
N SER A 259 -8.70 5.63 -5.72
CA SER A 259 -7.57 4.80 -5.28
C SER A 259 -6.29 5.61 -5.41
N ARG A 260 -5.52 5.74 -4.31
CA ARG A 260 -4.23 6.47 -4.27
C ARG A 260 -3.20 6.00 -5.31
N ALA A 261 -3.41 4.84 -5.93
CA ALA A 261 -2.52 4.28 -6.95
C ALA A 261 -2.61 4.98 -8.32
N SER A 262 -3.66 5.77 -8.60
CA SER A 262 -3.80 6.46 -9.89
C SER A 262 -3.19 7.86 -9.85
N GLY A 263 -1.93 7.94 -10.28
CA GLY A 263 -1.08 9.14 -10.26
C GLY A 263 -1.40 10.21 -11.31
N SER A 264 -2.27 9.94 -12.29
CA SER A 264 -2.73 10.98 -13.22
C SER A 264 -4.20 10.77 -13.56
N THR A 265 -5.03 11.76 -13.23
CA THR A 265 -6.35 11.89 -13.85
C THR A 265 -6.52 13.34 -14.26
N ASP A 266 -6.67 13.56 -15.56
CA ASP A 266 -7.25 14.77 -16.14
C ASP A 266 -8.65 14.96 -15.55
N GLY A 267 -8.79 15.88 -14.60
CA GLY A 267 -10.05 16.17 -13.93
C GLY A 267 -10.04 17.55 -13.30
N ILE A 268 -11.22 18.16 -13.19
CA ILE A 268 -11.37 19.50 -12.64
C ILE A 268 -11.43 19.39 -11.11
N PRO A 269 -10.48 19.96 -10.35
CA PRO A 269 -10.53 19.92 -8.90
C PRO A 269 -11.74 20.71 -8.40
N LEU A 270 -12.55 20.07 -7.56
CA LEU A 270 -13.73 20.63 -6.92
C LEU A 270 -13.49 20.76 -5.40
N VAL A 271 -13.90 21.91 -4.84
CA VAL A 271 -13.75 22.22 -3.42
C VAL A 271 -12.28 22.24 -3.00
N ILE A 272 -11.57 23.27 -3.47
CA ILE A 272 -10.19 23.53 -3.09
C ILE A 272 -10.18 24.20 -1.71
N VAL A 273 -9.33 23.68 -0.83
CA VAL A 273 -9.23 24.19 0.54
C VAL A 273 -8.11 25.22 0.64
N GLY A 274 -8.43 26.42 1.14
CA GLY A 274 -7.45 27.52 1.29
C GLY A 274 -6.47 27.35 2.47
N GLN A 275 -6.74 26.44 3.40
CA GLN A 275 -5.91 26.14 4.56
C GLN A 275 -5.90 24.63 4.79
N SER A 276 -4.97 24.11 5.61
CA SER A 276 -5.00 22.68 5.93
C SER A 276 -6.24 22.36 6.77
N VAL A 277 -7.10 21.48 6.25
CA VAL A 277 -8.32 21.05 6.93
C VAL A 277 -8.41 19.55 6.96
N ARG A 278 -9.21 19.05 7.89
CA ARG A 278 -9.56 17.64 7.98
C ARG A 278 -11.01 17.41 7.60
N LEU A 279 -11.23 16.38 6.78
CA LEU A 279 -12.59 15.94 6.44
C LEU A 279 -13.21 15.19 7.63
N GLU A 280 -14.13 15.81 8.37
CA GLU A 280 -14.75 15.24 9.57
C GLU A 280 -15.88 14.25 9.23
N ASP A 281 -16.72 14.59 8.25
CA ASP A 281 -17.88 13.79 7.86
C ASP A 281 -18.34 14.15 6.44
N VAL A 282 -19.05 13.23 5.78
CA VAL A 282 -19.66 13.41 4.45
C VAL A 282 -21.13 13.02 4.49
N ASN A 283 -22.01 13.96 4.17
CA ASN A 283 -23.43 13.72 4.00
C ASN A 283 -23.68 13.03 2.64
N TYR A 284 -23.58 11.71 2.64
CA TYR A 284 -23.73 10.89 1.44
C TYR A 284 -25.10 11.05 0.75
N ARG A 285 -26.19 11.29 1.50
CA ARG A 285 -27.53 11.46 0.90
C ARG A 285 -27.61 12.76 0.13
N LEU A 286 -27.05 13.83 0.70
CA LEU A 286 -26.95 15.10 0.02
C LEU A 286 -26.01 14.99 -1.18
N LEU A 287 -24.89 14.29 -1.03
CA LEU A 287 -23.92 14.03 -2.10
C LEU A 287 -24.58 13.26 -3.26
N GLN A 288 -25.32 12.19 -2.98
CA GLN A 288 -26.08 11.42 -3.98
C GLN A 288 -27.12 12.28 -4.69
N ARG A 289 -27.85 13.13 -3.95
CA ARG A 289 -28.84 14.05 -4.54
C ARG A 289 -28.17 15.09 -5.45
N ILE A 290 -27.03 15.62 -5.06
CA ILE A 290 -26.26 16.60 -5.84
C ILE A 290 -25.68 15.95 -7.09
N ALA A 291 -25.06 14.78 -6.95
CA ALA A 291 -24.55 14.00 -8.08
C ALA A 291 -25.66 13.67 -9.07
N ALA A 292 -26.80 13.14 -8.61
CA ALA A 292 -27.95 12.85 -9.47
C ALA A 292 -28.53 14.10 -10.15
N LYS A 293 -28.60 15.23 -9.45
CA LYS A 293 -29.13 16.50 -9.99
C LYS A 293 -28.21 17.10 -11.07
N HIS A 294 -26.90 17.09 -10.85
CA HIS A 294 -25.94 17.82 -11.70
C HIS A 294 -25.31 16.94 -12.78
N LEU A 295 -24.89 15.72 -12.47
CA LEU A 295 -24.25 14.84 -13.45
C LEU A 295 -25.25 14.34 -14.49
N HIS A 296 -26.50 14.09 -14.11
CA HIS A 296 -27.54 13.73 -15.08
C HIS A 296 -27.82 14.87 -16.08
N ARG A 297 -27.82 16.13 -15.60
CA ARG A 297 -27.97 17.31 -16.48
C ARG A 297 -26.76 17.51 -17.39
N MET A 298 -25.55 17.28 -16.88
CA MET A 298 -24.32 17.37 -17.69
C MET A 298 -24.27 16.27 -18.76
N TRP A 299 -24.69 15.05 -18.43
CA TRP A 299 -24.77 13.94 -19.37
C TRP A 299 -25.77 14.22 -20.50
N LEU A 300 -26.96 14.73 -20.20
CA LEU A 300 -27.99 15.08 -21.19
C LEU A 300 -27.57 16.21 -22.15
N ILE A 301 -26.64 17.08 -21.75
CA ILE A 301 -26.17 18.20 -22.57
C ILE A 301 -25.01 17.78 -23.47
N ASN A 302 -24.10 16.92 -22.98
CA ASN A 302 -22.92 16.50 -23.72
C ASN A 302 -23.18 15.32 -24.68
N PHE A 303 -24.32 14.62 -24.52
CA PHE A 303 -24.78 13.57 -25.42
C PHE A 303 -26.19 13.91 -25.95
N PRO A 304 -26.32 14.74 -27.00
CA PRO A 304 -27.61 14.99 -27.62
C PRO A 304 -28.20 13.69 -28.19
N ALA A 305 -29.51 13.51 -28.00
CA ALA A 305 -30.27 12.28 -28.29
C ALA A 305 -30.21 11.78 -29.74
N GLU A 306 -29.63 12.56 -30.67
CA GLU A 306 -29.54 12.26 -32.10
C GLU A 306 -28.58 11.08 -32.40
N ALA A 307 -27.68 10.71 -31.50
CA ALA A 307 -26.80 9.55 -31.66
C ALA A 307 -27.42 8.19 -31.27
N THR A 308 -28.70 8.17 -30.85
CA THR A 308 -29.34 6.97 -30.25
C THR A 308 -30.35 6.25 -31.16
N GLN A 309 -30.55 6.70 -32.40
CA GLN A 309 -31.53 6.09 -33.32
C GLN A 309 -30.95 5.18 -34.41
N GLU A 310 -29.63 5.10 -34.57
CA GLU A 310 -29.03 4.16 -35.52
C GLU A 310 -28.26 3.04 -34.80
N ALA A 311 -28.90 1.86 -34.82
CA ALA A 311 -28.42 0.54 -34.43
C ALA A 311 -28.16 0.29 -32.92
N PRO A 312 -28.59 -0.89 -32.39
CA PRO A 312 -28.21 -1.30 -31.05
C PRO A 312 -26.68 -1.46 -31.00
N PRO A 313 -25.97 -0.82 -30.07
CA PRO A 313 -24.53 -0.96 -29.99
C PRO A 313 -24.21 -2.42 -29.66
N LYS A 314 -23.44 -3.07 -30.54
CA LYS A 314 -22.67 -4.25 -30.18
C LYS A 314 -21.90 -3.89 -28.90
N ARG A 315 -22.01 -4.74 -27.86
CA ARG A 315 -21.27 -4.60 -26.61
C ARG A 315 -19.77 -4.47 -26.90
N VAL A 316 -19.27 -3.25 -26.99
CA VAL A 316 -17.84 -2.94 -26.84
C VAL A 316 -17.65 -2.73 -25.34
N GLU A 317 -17.38 -3.82 -24.63
CA GLU A 317 -16.96 -3.83 -23.24
C GLU A 317 -15.55 -3.23 -23.18
N GLY A 318 -15.39 -1.93 -22.89
CA GLY A 318 -14.06 -1.35 -22.71
C GLY A 318 -13.99 0.17 -22.68
N SER A 319 -14.17 0.85 -23.81
CA SER A 319 -13.66 2.23 -23.97
C SER A 319 -14.64 3.38 -23.70
N LEU A 320 -15.96 3.15 -23.74
CA LEU A 320 -16.96 4.22 -23.51
C LEU A 320 -17.34 4.43 -22.04
N ARG A 321 -16.87 3.57 -21.12
CA ARG A 321 -17.14 3.70 -19.67
C ARG A 321 -16.23 4.71 -18.96
N ASP A 322 -15.09 5.06 -19.56
CA ASP A 322 -14.11 5.99 -18.98
C ASP A 322 -14.37 7.47 -19.30
N THR A 323 -15.33 7.78 -20.18
CA THR A 323 -15.64 9.16 -20.58
C THR A 323 -16.90 9.75 -19.92
N ALA A 324 -17.59 9.01 -19.05
CA ALA A 324 -18.79 9.49 -18.38
C ALA A 324 -18.46 10.48 -17.23
N PRO A 325 -19.23 11.58 -17.06
CA PRO A 325 -19.00 12.53 -15.99
C PRO A 325 -19.24 11.91 -14.62
N ALA A 326 -18.21 11.90 -13.77
CA ALA A 326 -18.27 11.37 -12.41
C ALA A 326 -17.58 12.32 -11.41
N ILE A 327 -18.04 12.29 -10.16
CA ILE A 327 -17.42 12.99 -9.04
C ILE A 327 -16.53 12.01 -8.29
N LEU A 328 -15.23 12.22 -8.34
CA LEU A 328 -14.28 11.50 -7.52
C LEU A 328 -14.22 12.13 -6.13
N LEU A 329 -14.25 11.31 -5.08
CA LEU A 329 -13.89 11.72 -3.73
C LEU A 329 -12.41 11.40 -3.54
N ASP A 330 -11.57 12.44 -3.49
CA ASP A 330 -10.11 12.33 -3.41
C ASP A 330 -9.60 12.13 -1.98
N SER A 331 -10.40 12.53 -0.98
CA SER A 331 -10.02 12.50 0.44
C SER A 331 -10.93 11.59 1.25
N ARG A 332 -10.35 10.82 2.17
CA ARG A 332 -11.08 9.96 3.13
C ARG A 332 -11.53 10.75 4.35
N ILE A 333 -12.53 10.23 5.07
CA ILE A 333 -12.92 10.77 6.38
C ILE A 333 -11.71 10.63 7.33
N ASN A 334 -11.44 11.69 8.10
CA ASN A 334 -10.28 11.93 8.96
C ASN A 334 -8.96 12.24 8.22
N GLU A 335 -8.96 12.30 6.89
CA GLU A 335 -7.77 12.69 6.12
C GLU A 335 -7.52 14.21 6.19
N VAL A 336 -6.25 14.58 6.36
CA VAL A 336 -5.81 15.98 6.32
C VAL A 336 -5.58 16.35 4.86
N VAL A 337 -6.34 17.31 4.38
CA VAL A 337 -6.20 17.92 3.07
C VAL A 337 -5.28 19.13 3.22
N PRO A 338 -4.11 19.16 2.54
CA PRO A 338 -3.20 20.29 2.62
C PRO A 338 -3.83 21.54 1.99
N ALA A 339 -3.30 22.73 2.33
CA ALA A 339 -3.71 23.96 1.66
C ALA A 339 -3.43 23.85 0.14
N GLY A 340 -4.42 24.20 -0.68
CA GLY A 340 -4.38 23.98 -2.13
C GLY A 340 -4.79 22.57 -2.58
N GLY A 341 -4.99 21.63 -1.64
CA GLY A 341 -5.59 20.33 -1.93
C GLY A 341 -7.08 20.43 -2.22
N HIS A 342 -7.63 19.41 -2.87
CA HIS A 342 -9.04 19.30 -3.25
C HIS A 342 -9.66 18.04 -2.64
N ILE A 343 -10.94 18.12 -2.30
CA ILE A 343 -11.69 16.99 -1.69
C ILE A 343 -12.41 16.19 -2.75
N PHE A 344 -12.87 16.85 -3.81
CA PHE A 344 -13.56 16.23 -4.92
C PHE A 344 -12.86 16.56 -6.23
N THR A 345 -13.02 15.70 -7.24
CA THR A 345 -12.57 15.96 -8.61
C THR A 345 -13.69 15.59 -9.57
N LEU A 346 -13.94 16.40 -10.59
CA LEU A 346 -14.90 16.10 -11.65
C LEU A 346 -14.16 15.53 -12.86
N THR A 347 -14.50 14.31 -13.26
CA THR A 347 -14.02 13.71 -14.52
C THR A 347 -14.96 14.09 -15.64
N ALA A 348 -14.87 15.30 -16.17
CA ALA A 348 -15.71 15.76 -17.28
C ALA A 348 -14.91 16.62 -18.26
N SER A 349 -15.30 16.61 -19.54
CA SER A 349 -14.76 17.47 -20.60
C SER A 349 -15.28 18.91 -20.50
N LEU A 350 -15.23 19.51 -19.31
CA LEU A 350 -15.64 20.88 -19.04
C LEU A 350 -14.40 21.72 -18.70
N GLU A 351 -14.46 23.02 -18.98
CA GLU A 351 -13.46 23.96 -18.50
C GLU A 351 -13.69 24.27 -17.02
N ALA A 352 -12.61 24.52 -16.27
CA ALA A 352 -12.67 24.81 -14.84
C ALA A 352 -13.52 26.05 -14.49
N ASP A 353 -13.67 26.99 -15.43
CA ASP A 353 -14.41 28.25 -15.24
C ASP A 353 -15.92 28.17 -15.56
N ASP A 354 -16.45 27.01 -15.92
CA ASP A 354 -17.87 26.85 -16.25
C ASP A 354 -18.78 27.22 -15.05
N PRO A 355 -19.82 28.06 -15.22
CA PRO A 355 -20.72 28.44 -14.13
C PRO A 355 -21.42 27.26 -13.46
N ARG A 356 -21.61 26.14 -14.18
CA ARG A 356 -22.19 24.89 -13.64
C ARG A 356 -21.23 24.21 -12.67
N VAL A 357 -19.93 24.27 -12.94
CA VAL A 357 -18.88 23.77 -12.04
C VAL A 357 -18.89 24.56 -10.73
N ARG A 358 -19.04 25.89 -10.77
CA ARG A 358 -19.15 26.74 -9.57
C ARG A 358 -20.40 26.45 -8.73
N VAL A 359 -21.54 26.19 -9.37
CA VAL A 359 -22.77 25.79 -8.67
C VAL A 359 -22.62 24.42 -8.03
N LEU A 360 -22.01 23.46 -8.75
CA LEU A 360 -21.70 22.13 -8.22
C LEU A 360 -20.75 22.20 -7.03
N GLU A 361 -19.70 23.02 -7.11
CA GLU A 361 -18.75 23.24 -6.02
C GLU A 361 -19.44 23.77 -4.76
N ASN A 362 -20.31 24.78 -4.89
CA ASN A 362 -21.06 25.34 -3.76
C ASN A 362 -22.00 24.32 -3.12
N ASP A 363 -22.70 23.52 -3.94
CA ASP A 363 -23.57 22.44 -3.44
C ASP A 363 -22.74 21.36 -2.72
N LEU A 364 -21.56 20.98 -3.27
CA LEU A 364 -20.65 19.99 -2.67
C LEU A 364 -20.02 20.47 -1.37
N ARG A 365 -19.69 21.77 -1.23
CA ARG A 365 -19.24 22.35 0.05
C ARG A 365 -20.28 22.15 1.16
N GLY A 366 -21.56 22.10 0.84
CA GLY A 366 -22.66 21.81 1.78
C GLY A 366 -22.74 20.34 2.23
N CYS A 367 -22.12 19.41 1.49
CA CYS A 367 -22.09 17.98 1.82
C CYS A 367 -21.04 17.58 2.83
N ILE A 368 -20.01 18.39 2.99
CA ILE A 368 -18.81 18.04 3.76
C ILE A 368 -18.74 18.86 5.02
N ARG A 369 -18.16 18.26 6.06
CA ARG A 369 -17.84 18.98 7.29
C ARG A 369 -16.34 19.00 7.47
N LEU A 370 -15.79 20.20 7.62
CA LEU A 370 -14.36 20.44 7.75
C LEU A 370 -14.03 20.91 9.16
N ARG A 371 -12.91 20.41 9.68
CA ARG A 371 -12.30 20.85 10.94
C ARG A 371 -10.92 21.42 10.64
N ASP A 372 -10.51 22.46 11.36
CA ASP A 372 -9.15 23.00 11.24
C ASP A 372 -8.11 21.91 11.54
N GLY A 373 -7.04 21.84 10.74
CA GLY A 373 -6.07 20.74 10.73
C GLY A 373 -5.11 20.67 11.92
N ASP A 374 -5.18 21.58 12.89
CA ASP A 374 -4.12 21.83 13.88
C ASP A 374 -4.03 20.83 15.05
N GLU A 375 -5.01 19.94 15.24
CA GLU A 375 -4.89 18.85 16.23
C GLU A 375 -5.22 17.51 15.60
N ASP A 376 -4.16 16.76 15.31
CA ASP A 376 -4.29 15.41 14.82
C ASP A 376 -4.66 14.46 15.98
N ASP A 377 -5.93 14.01 15.99
CA ASP A 377 -6.37 12.96 16.91
C ASP A 377 -5.51 11.68 16.73
N ASP A 378 -4.91 11.48 15.55
CA ASP A 378 -3.97 10.41 15.22
C ASP A 378 -2.61 10.64 15.90
N GLU A 379 -2.08 11.87 15.87
CA GLU A 379 -0.87 12.24 16.63
C GLU A 379 -1.09 12.14 18.13
N ARG A 380 -2.29 12.42 18.62
CA ARG A 380 -2.62 12.23 20.04
C ARG A 380 -2.61 10.76 20.42
N LEU A 381 -3.28 9.90 19.64
CA LEU A 381 -3.22 8.45 19.87
C LEU A 381 -1.78 7.94 19.77
N ARG A 382 -1.01 8.46 18.81
CA ARG A 382 0.42 8.18 18.66
C ARG A 382 1.23 8.66 19.85
N GLY A 383 1.02 9.85 20.35
CA GLY A 383 1.69 10.34 21.55
C GLY A 383 1.42 9.46 22.76
N GLU A 384 0.17 8.98 22.92
CA GLU A 384 -0.22 8.10 24.02
C GLU A 384 0.36 6.68 23.87
N LEU A 385 0.40 6.11 22.65
CA LEU A 385 1.04 4.81 22.37
C LEU A 385 2.56 4.85 22.52
N VAL A 386 3.24 5.93 22.08
CA VAL A 386 4.67 6.16 22.37
C VAL A 386 4.89 6.23 23.87
N THR A 387 4.03 6.95 24.59
CA THR A 387 4.11 7.05 26.06
C THR A 387 3.94 5.68 26.73
N LEU A 388 3.03 4.83 26.22
CA LEU A 388 2.86 3.45 26.71
C LEU A 388 4.13 2.63 26.47
N LYS A 389 4.70 2.69 25.26
CA LYS A 389 5.94 2.00 24.92
C LYS A 389 7.09 2.44 25.81
N ASP A 390 7.37 3.73 25.88
CA ASP A 390 8.46 4.29 26.69
C ASP A 390 8.32 3.93 28.17
N SER A 391 7.08 3.96 28.67
CA SER A 391 6.74 3.53 30.01
C SER A 391 7.07 2.04 30.24
N LEU A 392 6.82 1.17 29.27
CA LEU A 392 7.16 -0.25 29.36
C LEU A 392 8.66 -0.50 29.23
N LEU A 393 9.36 0.22 28.35
CA LEU A 393 10.82 0.13 28.23
C LEU A 393 11.52 0.60 29.52
N SER A 394 11.04 1.67 30.14
CA SER A 394 11.49 2.14 31.46
C SER A 394 11.21 1.11 32.56
N THR A 395 10.04 0.47 32.52
CA THR A 395 9.65 -0.61 33.44
C THR A 395 10.53 -1.85 33.31
N ILE A 396 10.92 -2.19 32.07
CA ILE A 396 11.86 -3.26 31.73
C ILE A 396 13.24 -2.91 32.30
N ALA A 397 13.73 -1.69 32.08
CA ALA A 397 14.99 -1.20 32.65
C ALA A 397 15.00 -1.26 34.19
N ALA A 398 13.85 -1.05 34.84
CA ALA A 398 13.67 -1.17 36.29
C ALA A 398 13.56 -2.62 36.81
N GLY A 399 13.56 -3.65 35.94
CA GLY A 399 13.55 -5.05 36.36
C GLY A 399 12.18 -5.63 36.74
N THR A 400 11.07 -4.95 36.45
CA THR A 400 9.74 -5.31 36.96
C THR A 400 8.88 -6.09 35.96
N THR A 401 8.72 -7.39 36.17
CA THR A 401 7.99 -8.29 35.25
C THR A 401 6.46 -8.16 35.33
N GLY A 402 5.91 -7.82 36.49
CA GLY A 402 4.46 -7.68 36.69
C GLY A 402 3.87 -6.51 35.87
N SER A 403 4.57 -5.37 35.87
CA SER A 403 4.19 -4.19 35.11
C SER A 403 4.36 -4.40 33.60
N LEU A 404 5.38 -5.16 33.17
CA LEU A 404 5.52 -5.59 31.78
C LEU A 404 4.31 -6.42 31.32
N ARG A 405 3.90 -7.43 32.09
CA ARG A 405 2.72 -8.25 31.77
C ARG A 405 1.47 -7.37 31.66
N GLN A 406 1.25 -6.49 32.63
CA GLN A 406 0.09 -5.59 32.61
C GLN A 406 0.07 -4.66 31.38
N GLY A 407 1.22 -4.15 30.95
CA GLY A 407 1.30 -3.32 29.74
C GLY A 407 1.12 -4.11 28.44
N LEU A 408 1.66 -5.32 28.36
CA LEU A 408 1.39 -6.21 27.23
C LEU A 408 -0.10 -6.62 27.17
N ASP A 409 -0.76 -6.84 28.31
CA ASP A 409 -2.21 -7.08 28.35
C ASP A 409 -3.01 -5.90 27.76
N VAL A 410 -2.54 -4.66 27.96
CA VAL A 410 -3.12 -3.48 27.28
C VAL A 410 -2.97 -3.61 25.77
N TYR A 411 -1.78 -3.95 25.25
CA TYR A 411 -1.60 -4.19 23.80
C TYR A 411 -2.51 -5.32 23.28
N SER A 412 -2.69 -6.41 24.03
CA SER A 412 -3.65 -7.47 23.66
C SER A 412 -5.07 -6.96 23.55
N GLU A 413 -5.52 -6.10 24.47
CA GLU A 413 -6.85 -5.51 24.40
C GLU A 413 -6.98 -4.56 23.19
N LEU A 414 -5.94 -3.78 22.87
CA LEU A 414 -5.93 -2.93 21.69
C LEU A 414 -6.05 -3.75 20.41
N PHE A 415 -5.26 -4.82 20.28
CA PHE A 415 -5.35 -5.75 19.16
C PHE A 415 -6.74 -6.41 19.07
N ASN A 416 -7.31 -6.84 20.20
CA ASN A 416 -8.65 -7.44 20.22
C ASN A 416 -9.72 -6.46 19.70
N ARG A 417 -9.65 -5.20 20.10
CA ARG A 417 -10.58 -4.16 19.62
C ARG A 417 -10.43 -3.93 18.11
N ILE A 418 -9.19 -3.91 17.60
CA ILE A 418 -8.93 -3.76 16.17
C ILE A 418 -9.44 -5.00 15.40
N LEU A 419 -9.16 -6.21 15.87
CA LEU A 419 -9.64 -7.45 15.25
C LEU A 419 -11.17 -7.58 15.29
N ALA A 420 -11.80 -7.22 16.40
CA ALA A 420 -13.25 -7.20 16.52
C ALA A 420 -13.92 -6.17 15.59
N SER A 421 -13.21 -5.09 15.25
CA SER A 421 -13.69 -4.10 14.27
C SER A 421 -13.55 -4.54 12.82
N THR A 422 -12.51 -5.31 12.50
CA THR A 422 -12.15 -5.73 11.14
C THR A 422 -12.87 -7.02 10.71
N GLY A 423 -13.18 -7.93 11.64
CA GLY A 423 -13.85 -9.21 11.37
C GLY A 423 -15.27 -9.16 10.79
N ARG A 424 -15.78 -7.98 10.40
CA ARG A 424 -17.06 -7.79 9.70
C ARG A 424 -16.92 -7.48 8.21
N ILE A 425 -15.69 -7.33 7.71
CA ILE A 425 -15.43 -6.95 6.32
C ILE A 425 -15.00 -8.22 5.55
N GLN A 426 -15.66 -8.50 4.44
CA GLN A 426 -15.57 -9.80 3.74
C GLN A 426 -14.26 -10.04 2.97
N ASP A 427 -13.35 -9.06 2.90
CA ASP A 427 -12.08 -9.20 2.17
C ASP A 427 -10.86 -8.71 2.99
N PRO A 428 -10.15 -9.61 3.68
CA PRO A 428 -9.07 -9.27 4.62
C PRO A 428 -7.78 -8.77 3.94
N SER A 429 -7.55 -9.16 2.68
CA SER A 429 -6.28 -8.94 1.98
C SER A 429 -6.01 -7.47 1.62
N ILE A 430 -7.06 -6.69 1.38
CA ILE A 430 -6.97 -5.25 1.03
C ILE A 430 -6.89 -4.38 2.30
N LEU A 431 -7.31 -4.89 3.46
CA LEU A 431 -7.48 -4.11 4.68
C LEU A 431 -6.14 -3.73 5.33
N PHE A 432 -5.18 -4.63 5.48
CA PHE A 432 -3.97 -4.32 6.27
C PHE A 432 -2.96 -3.42 5.55
N SER A 433 -2.97 -3.41 4.22
CA SER A 433 -2.08 -2.56 3.43
C SER A 433 -2.69 -1.21 3.06
N PHE A 434 -4.03 -1.11 2.97
CA PHE A 434 -4.71 0.06 2.41
C PHE A 434 -5.87 0.62 3.25
N SER A 435 -6.25 0.00 4.39
CA SER A 435 -7.24 0.58 5.31
C SER A 435 -6.63 1.67 6.20
N ALA A 436 -7.51 2.48 6.82
CA ALA A 436 -7.13 3.47 7.83
C ALA A 436 -6.33 2.88 9.01
N TYR A 437 -6.46 1.57 9.25
CA TYR A 437 -5.75 0.88 10.34
C TYR A 437 -4.35 0.39 9.96
N GLY A 438 -4.01 0.29 8.67
CA GLY A 438 -2.74 -0.30 8.23
C GLY A 438 -1.50 0.30 8.91
N PRO A 439 -1.36 1.63 8.96
CA PRO A 439 -0.23 2.27 9.66
C PRO A 439 -0.20 1.98 11.16
N TYR A 440 -1.35 2.00 11.84
CA TYR A 440 -1.46 1.74 13.27
C TYR A 440 -1.17 0.28 13.62
N TRP A 441 -1.67 -0.63 12.81
CA TRP A 441 -1.42 -2.06 12.95
C TRP A 441 0.07 -2.36 12.89
N ARG A 442 0.75 -1.90 11.83
CA ARG A 442 2.21 -2.05 11.68
C ARG A 442 2.98 -1.41 12.84
N TRP A 443 2.49 -0.29 13.33
CA TRP A 443 3.14 0.40 14.43
C TRP A 443 2.97 -0.32 15.77
N LEU A 444 1.76 -0.80 16.10
CA LEU A 444 1.52 -1.62 17.29
C LEU A 444 2.34 -2.91 17.25
N GLN A 445 2.43 -3.56 16.08
CA GLN A 445 3.29 -4.74 15.90
C GLN A 445 4.76 -4.43 16.14
N ARG A 446 5.25 -3.32 15.58
CA ARG A 446 6.62 -2.85 15.81
C ARG A 446 6.87 -2.60 17.30
N ASP A 447 5.96 -1.92 17.98
CA ASP A 447 6.07 -1.61 19.40
C ASP A 447 6.10 -2.91 20.24
N VAL A 448 5.20 -3.86 20.00
CA VAL A 448 5.21 -5.15 20.72
C VAL A 448 6.50 -5.92 20.46
N ARG A 449 7.01 -5.91 19.22
CA ARG A 449 8.30 -6.53 18.90
C ARG A 449 9.45 -5.84 19.64
N GLU A 450 9.51 -4.51 19.62
CA GLU A 450 10.55 -3.71 20.28
C GLU A 450 10.55 -3.91 21.81
N ILE A 451 9.37 -3.87 22.42
CA ILE A 451 9.16 -4.16 23.86
C ILE A 451 9.60 -5.58 24.18
N ALA A 452 9.25 -6.55 23.34
CA ALA A 452 9.59 -7.96 23.58
C ALA A 452 11.09 -8.23 23.45
N VAL A 453 11.74 -7.71 22.42
CA VAL A 453 13.20 -7.78 22.24
C VAL A 453 13.90 -7.16 23.45
N SER A 454 13.52 -5.94 23.83
CA SER A 454 14.09 -5.24 24.99
C SER A 454 13.85 -6.00 26.31
N ALA A 455 12.68 -6.63 26.46
CA ALA A 455 12.38 -7.43 27.64
C ALA A 455 13.26 -8.69 27.70
N ILE A 456 13.50 -9.36 26.58
CA ILE A 456 14.40 -10.51 26.50
C ILE A 456 15.83 -10.07 26.82
N GLU A 457 16.32 -8.99 26.21
CA GLU A 457 17.65 -8.41 26.45
C GLU A 457 17.92 -8.06 27.91
N VAL A 458 17.01 -7.33 28.56
CA VAL A 458 17.26 -6.76 29.89
C VAL A 458 16.85 -7.72 31.02
N LEU A 459 15.74 -8.44 30.86
CA LEU A 459 15.20 -9.32 31.91
C LEU A 459 15.57 -10.80 31.71
N GLY A 460 16.21 -11.14 30.60
CA GLY A 460 16.60 -12.50 30.23
C GLY A 460 15.41 -13.47 30.21
N ARG A 461 15.60 -14.61 30.88
CA ARG A 461 14.59 -15.69 31.01
C ARG A 461 13.22 -15.20 31.48
N ARG A 462 13.17 -14.23 32.40
CA ARG A 462 11.88 -13.72 32.93
C ARG A 462 11.13 -12.89 31.90
N GLY A 463 11.86 -12.10 31.10
CA GLY A 463 11.29 -11.33 29.99
C GLY A 463 10.73 -12.25 28.92
N LEU A 464 11.50 -13.27 28.52
CA LEU A 464 11.10 -14.27 27.53
C LEU A 464 9.79 -14.98 27.90
N TYR A 465 9.63 -15.40 29.15
CA TYR A 465 8.39 -16.06 29.57
C TYR A 465 7.16 -15.17 29.39
N VAL A 466 7.27 -13.89 29.77
CA VAL A 466 6.16 -12.95 29.66
C VAL A 466 5.84 -12.64 28.19
N THR A 467 6.85 -12.49 27.33
CA THR A 467 6.66 -12.14 25.91
C THR A 467 6.12 -13.31 25.08
N VAL A 468 6.59 -14.54 25.33
CA VAL A 468 6.08 -15.74 24.66
C VAL A 468 4.63 -16.03 25.08
N ASP A 469 4.29 -15.90 26.37
CA ASP A 469 2.90 -16.02 26.85
C ASP A 469 1.97 -15.01 26.16
N HIS A 470 2.46 -13.78 25.96
CA HIS A 470 1.73 -12.73 25.28
C HIS A 470 1.56 -13.03 23.78
N ALA A 471 2.61 -13.43 23.07
CA ALA A 471 2.52 -13.82 21.66
C ALA A 471 1.58 -15.01 21.46
N TYR A 472 1.62 -16.01 22.36
CA TYR A 472 0.67 -17.11 22.39
C TYR A 472 -0.78 -16.61 22.52
N SER A 473 -1.03 -15.63 23.40
CA SER A 473 -2.35 -15.02 23.60
C SER A 473 -2.83 -14.23 22.37
N LEU A 474 -1.95 -13.46 21.73
CA LEU A 474 -2.24 -12.74 20.49
C LEU A 474 -2.56 -13.68 19.32
N CYS A 475 -1.82 -14.77 19.17
CA CYS A 475 -2.10 -15.77 18.15
C CYS A 475 -3.45 -16.45 18.39
N LYS A 476 -3.77 -16.80 19.65
CA LYS A 476 -5.10 -17.34 20.00
C LYS A 476 -6.21 -16.38 19.66
N LEU A 477 -5.99 -15.09 19.92
CA LEU A 477 -6.96 -14.03 19.66
C LEU A 477 -7.23 -13.90 18.15
N ALA A 478 -6.18 -13.76 17.32
CA ALA A 478 -6.30 -13.65 15.87
C ALA A 478 -6.93 -14.89 15.23
N PHE A 479 -6.53 -16.08 15.71
CA PHE A 479 -7.12 -17.33 15.26
C PHE A 479 -8.62 -17.42 15.58
N LYS A 480 -9.02 -17.07 16.81
CA LYS A 480 -10.44 -17.07 17.20
C LYS A 480 -11.27 -16.02 16.47
N SER A 481 -10.67 -14.91 16.04
CA SER A 481 -11.36 -13.92 15.20
C SER A 481 -11.46 -14.32 13.73
N GLY A 482 -10.81 -15.42 13.30
CA GLY A 482 -10.75 -15.86 11.90
C GLY A 482 -9.85 -15.00 11.03
N ASP A 483 -8.98 -14.17 11.63
CA ASP A 483 -8.08 -13.28 10.90
C ASP A 483 -6.71 -13.96 10.73
N TYR A 484 -6.57 -14.68 9.62
CA TYR A 484 -5.36 -15.46 9.33
C TYR A 484 -4.16 -14.60 8.94
N ASP A 485 -4.36 -13.36 8.50
CA ASP A 485 -3.28 -12.43 8.21
C ASP A 485 -2.69 -11.90 9.52
N ALA A 486 -3.55 -11.48 10.46
CA ALA A 486 -3.11 -11.13 11.81
C ALA A 486 -2.43 -12.32 12.52
N LEU A 487 -2.96 -13.53 12.33
CA LEU A 487 -2.35 -14.75 12.87
C LEU A 487 -0.93 -14.97 12.32
N ARG A 488 -0.74 -14.86 11.00
CA ARG A 488 0.58 -15.01 10.36
C ARG A 488 1.59 -14.03 10.94
N GLU A 489 1.18 -12.78 11.10
CA GLU A 489 2.05 -11.74 11.66
C GLU A 489 2.42 -12.00 13.12
N PHE A 490 1.46 -12.38 13.97
CA PHE A 490 1.76 -12.70 15.38
C PHE A 490 2.60 -13.96 15.54
N LEU A 491 2.42 -14.96 14.68
CA LEU A 491 3.30 -16.13 14.65
C LEU A 491 4.73 -15.75 14.20
N GLY A 492 4.87 -14.71 13.37
CA GLY A 492 6.16 -14.12 13.01
C GLY A 492 6.98 -13.56 14.19
N LEU A 493 6.38 -13.39 15.38
CA LEU A 493 7.11 -13.04 16.60
C LEU A 493 8.00 -14.17 17.12
N TYR A 494 7.63 -15.43 16.89
CA TYR A 494 8.39 -16.60 17.38
C TYR A 494 9.80 -16.70 16.79
N PRO A 495 9.98 -16.60 15.45
CA PRO A 495 11.32 -16.50 14.85
C PRO A 495 12.13 -15.33 15.40
N ALA A 496 11.52 -14.15 15.59
CA ALA A 496 12.21 -13.00 16.15
C ALA A 496 12.71 -13.26 17.57
N TYR A 497 11.88 -13.85 18.43
CA TYR A 497 12.26 -14.20 19.81
C TYR A 497 13.35 -15.26 19.84
N LEU A 498 13.31 -16.23 18.93
CA LEU A 498 14.36 -17.23 18.80
C LEU A 498 15.71 -16.59 18.47
N THR A 499 15.75 -15.68 17.49
CA THR A 499 16.98 -14.95 17.12
C THR A 499 17.57 -14.21 18.33
N GLU A 500 16.74 -13.49 19.10
CA GLU A 500 17.21 -12.75 20.27
C GLU A 500 17.77 -13.67 21.37
N VAL A 501 17.08 -14.78 21.66
CA VAL A 501 17.52 -15.74 22.67
C VAL A 501 18.87 -16.37 22.31
N LEU A 502 19.06 -16.71 21.04
CA LEU A 502 20.31 -17.28 20.52
C LEU A 502 21.46 -16.26 20.49
N GLY A 503 21.16 -14.97 20.33
CA GLY A 503 22.16 -13.89 20.38
C GLY A 503 22.67 -13.59 21.78
N GLN A 504 21.85 -13.79 22.81
CA GLN A 504 22.18 -13.41 24.20
C GLN A 504 22.70 -14.56 25.06
N SER A 505 22.29 -15.80 24.78
CA SER A 505 22.57 -16.94 25.66
C SER A 505 22.95 -18.18 24.87
N SER A 506 23.87 -18.97 25.42
CA SER A 506 24.14 -20.33 24.94
C SER A 506 23.16 -21.36 25.52
N ASP A 507 22.12 -20.92 26.23
CA ASP A 507 21.17 -21.80 26.92
C ASP A 507 20.07 -22.27 25.95
N ASP A 508 20.27 -23.47 25.40
CA ASP A 508 19.30 -24.11 24.49
C ASP A 508 17.92 -24.31 25.15
N ALA A 509 17.80 -24.30 26.49
CA ALA A 509 16.52 -24.48 27.17
C ALA A 509 15.54 -23.32 26.93
N LEU A 510 16.05 -22.09 26.74
CA LEU A 510 15.22 -20.93 26.42
C LEU A 510 14.71 -20.99 24.98
N ALA A 511 15.57 -21.40 24.05
CA ALA A 511 15.19 -21.61 22.66
C ALA A 511 14.15 -22.75 22.53
N GLU A 512 14.32 -23.82 23.31
CA GLU A 512 13.36 -24.92 23.38
C GLU A 512 12.01 -24.46 23.93
N TYR A 513 11.97 -23.57 24.93
CA TYR A 513 10.70 -23.03 25.43
C TYR A 513 9.89 -22.30 24.35
N VAL A 514 10.55 -21.50 23.51
CA VAL A 514 9.92 -20.82 22.35
C VAL A 514 9.34 -21.85 21.38
N ALA A 515 10.12 -22.88 21.05
CA ALA A 515 9.72 -23.97 20.15
C ALA A 515 8.51 -24.77 20.68
N VAL A 516 8.55 -25.16 21.96
CA VAL A 516 7.46 -25.92 22.62
C VAL A 516 6.18 -25.08 22.69
N SER A 517 6.29 -23.78 22.98
CA SER A 517 5.12 -22.90 22.97
C SER A 517 4.47 -22.82 21.58
N LEU A 518 5.26 -22.70 20.51
CA LEU A 518 4.76 -22.72 19.14
C LEU A 518 4.11 -24.06 18.79
N GLN A 519 4.72 -25.17 19.19
CA GLN A 519 4.16 -26.51 18.97
C GLN A 519 2.80 -26.65 19.66
N ASN A 520 2.71 -26.28 20.94
CA ASN A 520 1.46 -26.34 21.70
C ASN A 520 0.37 -25.47 21.08
N LEU A 521 0.75 -24.31 20.54
CA LEU A 521 -0.18 -23.40 19.87
C LEU A 521 -0.71 -24.00 18.56
N THR A 522 0.18 -24.45 17.69
CA THR A 522 -0.15 -24.89 16.33
C THR A 522 -0.74 -26.29 16.30
N GLN A 523 -0.10 -27.25 16.97
CA GLN A 523 -0.46 -28.67 16.91
C GLN A 523 -1.54 -29.09 17.91
N LEU A 524 -1.56 -28.52 19.11
CA LEU A 524 -2.53 -28.91 20.14
C LEU A 524 -3.76 -28.00 20.16
N PHE A 525 -3.56 -26.67 20.08
CA PHE A 525 -4.68 -25.73 20.15
C PHE A 525 -5.33 -25.49 18.78
N MET A 526 -4.62 -24.93 17.81
CA MET A 526 -5.23 -24.53 16.53
C MET A 526 -5.77 -25.73 15.77
N ARG A 527 -4.96 -26.77 15.57
CA ARG A 527 -5.37 -27.98 14.83
C ARG A 527 -6.58 -28.68 15.43
N ALA A 528 -6.76 -28.63 16.77
CA ALA A 528 -7.93 -29.20 17.42
C ALA A 528 -9.20 -28.41 17.11
N GLU A 529 -9.12 -27.08 17.08
CA GLU A 529 -10.25 -26.17 16.83
C GLU A 529 -10.70 -26.19 15.36
N VAL A 530 -9.79 -26.27 14.38
CA VAL A 530 -10.13 -26.32 12.94
C VAL A 530 -10.31 -27.73 12.40
N ARG A 531 -10.50 -28.74 13.26
CA ARG A 531 -10.64 -30.14 12.82
C ARG A 531 -11.76 -30.35 11.79
N ASN A 532 -12.83 -29.55 11.88
CA ASN A 532 -14.01 -29.65 11.01
C ASN A 532 -14.02 -28.64 9.86
N ASP A 533 -13.11 -27.64 9.85
CA ASP A 533 -13.01 -26.62 8.80
C ASP A 533 -11.75 -26.88 7.95
N MET A 534 -11.96 -27.46 6.77
CA MET A 534 -10.88 -27.87 5.87
C MET A 534 -10.07 -26.70 5.33
N GLN A 535 -10.70 -25.55 5.09
CA GLN A 535 -10.03 -24.36 4.55
C GLN A 535 -9.19 -23.69 5.64
N ALA A 536 -9.77 -23.50 6.82
CA ALA A 536 -9.06 -22.97 7.98
C ALA A 536 -7.87 -23.87 8.36
N ARG A 537 -8.08 -25.19 8.36
CA ARG A 537 -7.02 -26.18 8.62
C ARG A 537 -5.87 -26.06 7.62
N ARG A 538 -6.17 -25.95 6.33
CA ARG A 538 -5.15 -25.76 5.30
C ARG A 538 -4.33 -24.50 5.57
N LEU A 539 -4.98 -23.36 5.80
CA LEU A 539 -4.29 -22.08 6.04
C LEU A 539 -3.42 -22.11 7.31
N VAL A 540 -3.91 -22.72 8.39
CA VAL A 540 -3.15 -22.84 9.65
C VAL A 540 -1.90 -23.69 9.46
N GLU A 541 -2.00 -24.83 8.78
CA GLU A 541 -0.86 -25.71 8.53
C GLU A 541 0.17 -25.04 7.63
N GLU A 542 -0.27 -24.30 6.62
CA GLU A 542 0.59 -23.52 5.71
C GLU A 542 1.34 -22.40 6.46
N ILE A 543 0.62 -21.58 7.25
CA ILE A 543 1.22 -20.51 8.05
C ILE A 543 2.20 -21.09 9.07
N SER A 544 1.82 -22.18 9.74
CA SER A 544 2.68 -22.86 10.72
C SER A 544 3.95 -23.40 10.07
N ALA A 545 3.85 -24.00 8.88
CA ALA A 545 5.00 -24.48 8.12
C ALA A 545 5.99 -23.36 7.77
N GLY A 546 5.49 -22.20 7.36
CA GLY A 546 6.31 -21.01 7.14
C GLY A 546 7.10 -20.57 8.38
N VAL A 547 6.44 -20.54 9.55
CA VAL A 547 7.04 -20.09 10.81
C VAL A 547 8.09 -21.09 11.33
N PHE A 548 7.79 -22.38 11.25
CA PHE A 548 8.77 -23.43 11.61
C PHE A 548 9.97 -23.42 10.67
N ALA A 549 9.77 -23.20 9.37
CA ALA A 549 10.87 -23.07 8.41
C ALA A 549 11.78 -21.86 8.72
N GLU A 550 11.23 -20.71 9.11
CA GLU A 550 12.01 -19.56 9.57
C GLU A 550 12.82 -19.88 10.84
N MET A 551 12.23 -20.58 11.82
CA MET A 551 12.96 -20.99 13.02
C MET A 551 14.08 -21.99 12.71
N MET A 552 13.83 -22.94 11.80
CA MET A 552 14.84 -23.89 11.31
C MET A 552 15.95 -23.16 10.54
N ARG A 553 15.61 -22.18 9.70
CA ARG A 553 16.57 -21.31 9.02
C ARG A 553 17.48 -20.60 10.02
N ILE A 554 16.94 -20.02 11.09
CA ILE A 554 17.74 -19.38 12.14
C ILE A 554 18.73 -20.36 12.76
N CYS A 555 18.33 -21.63 12.96
CA CYS A 555 19.24 -22.67 13.45
C CYS A 555 20.33 -23.03 12.44
N VAL A 556 20.04 -23.00 11.14
CA VAL A 556 21.04 -23.16 10.06
C VAL A 556 21.99 -21.96 10.05
N ASP A 557 21.47 -20.74 10.19
CA ASP A 557 22.26 -19.50 10.19
C ASP A 557 23.21 -19.39 11.39
N THR A 558 22.85 -20.03 12.52
CA THR A 558 23.61 -20.05 13.78
C THR A 558 24.30 -21.38 14.06
N GLU A 559 24.23 -22.33 13.12
CA GLU A 559 24.83 -23.68 13.18
C GLU A 559 24.44 -24.47 14.46
N ARG A 560 23.18 -24.40 14.88
CA ARG A 560 22.67 -25.10 16.08
C ARG A 560 21.98 -26.42 15.73
N SER A 561 22.75 -27.46 15.39
CA SER A 561 22.20 -28.77 14.95
C SER A 561 21.27 -29.44 15.97
N ALA A 562 21.60 -29.41 17.27
CA ALA A 562 20.77 -30.04 18.31
C ALA A 562 19.38 -29.38 18.44
N LEU A 563 19.32 -28.05 18.36
CA LEU A 563 18.08 -27.30 18.40
C LEU A 563 17.28 -27.49 17.11
N PHE A 564 17.95 -27.52 15.96
CA PHE A 564 17.35 -27.85 14.68
C PHE A 564 16.63 -29.21 14.73
N GLU A 565 17.27 -30.24 15.31
CA GLU A 565 16.66 -31.56 15.48
C GLU A 565 15.41 -31.55 16.36
N ARG A 566 15.41 -30.77 17.45
CA ARG A 566 14.23 -30.60 18.30
C ARG A 566 13.11 -29.90 17.55
N LEU A 567 13.40 -28.81 16.83
CA LEU A 567 12.42 -28.11 16.01
C LEU A 567 11.82 -29.02 14.95
N LEU A 568 12.64 -29.84 14.31
CA LEU A 568 12.19 -30.82 13.33
C LEU A 568 11.29 -31.89 13.96
N ALA A 569 11.62 -32.37 15.16
CA ALA A 569 10.77 -33.29 15.92
C ALA A 569 9.42 -32.65 16.29
N TYR A 570 9.42 -31.38 16.70
CA TYR A 570 8.19 -30.65 17.02
C TYR A 570 7.37 -30.34 15.77
N PHE A 571 8.00 -30.00 14.65
CA PHE A 571 7.32 -29.75 13.38
C PHE A 571 6.64 -31.02 12.83
N GLY A 572 7.31 -32.17 13.02
CA GLY A 572 6.91 -33.47 12.53
C GLY A 572 7.29 -33.69 11.06
N VAL A 573 7.24 -34.95 10.63
CA VAL A 573 7.59 -35.37 9.27
C VAL A 573 6.33 -35.30 8.37
N PRO A 574 6.45 -34.91 7.09
CA PRO A 574 5.35 -35.07 6.13
C PRO A 574 4.91 -36.55 6.09
N SER A 575 3.61 -36.81 6.17
CA SER A 575 3.13 -38.20 6.24
C SER A 575 3.16 -38.89 4.87
N ASP A 576 3.77 -40.08 4.79
CA ASP A 576 3.87 -40.92 3.59
C ASP A 576 2.57 -41.63 3.18
N LEU A 577 1.49 -41.47 3.94
CA LEU A 577 0.27 -42.27 3.79
C LEU A 577 -0.60 -41.75 2.63
N ILE A 578 -0.35 -42.31 1.44
CA ILE A 578 -1.06 -42.02 0.18
C ILE A 578 -2.52 -42.56 0.16
N GLY A 579 -2.93 -43.38 1.13
CA GLY A 579 -4.24 -44.06 1.09
C GLY A 579 -5.08 -43.87 2.34
N GLY A 580 -5.89 -42.81 2.41
CA GLY A 580 -7.00 -42.73 3.37
C GLY A 580 -7.38 -41.36 3.95
N PHE A 581 -6.59 -40.31 3.69
CA PHE A 581 -6.83 -38.98 4.28
C PHE A 581 -7.42 -37.98 3.28
N GLY A 582 -8.14 -36.97 3.79
CA GLY A 582 -8.80 -35.95 2.98
C GLY A 582 -7.83 -34.96 2.33
N ALA A 583 -8.31 -34.16 1.37
CA ALA A 583 -7.50 -33.20 0.61
C ALA A 583 -6.69 -32.21 1.48
N ALA A 584 -7.19 -31.84 2.67
CA ALA A 584 -6.46 -30.95 3.59
C ALA A 584 -5.21 -31.60 4.20
N ASP A 585 -5.22 -32.91 4.45
CA ASP A 585 -4.06 -33.63 5.01
C ASP A 585 -2.94 -33.77 3.98
N ARG A 586 -3.32 -33.97 2.71
CA ARG A 586 -2.39 -33.92 1.59
C ARG A 586 -1.75 -32.53 1.49
N LYS A 587 -2.57 -31.46 1.53
CA LYS A 587 -2.04 -30.11 1.40
C LYS A 587 -1.16 -29.70 2.57
N ALA A 588 -1.51 -30.08 3.79
CA ALA A 588 -0.64 -29.89 4.95
C ALA A 588 0.71 -30.61 4.78
N SER A 589 0.71 -31.83 4.23
CA SER A 589 1.95 -32.57 3.95
C SER A 589 2.79 -31.90 2.85
N GLU A 590 2.15 -31.35 1.81
CA GLU A 590 2.79 -30.54 0.77
C GLU A 590 3.44 -29.28 1.37
N SER A 591 2.74 -28.53 2.22
CA SER A 591 3.29 -27.34 2.90
C SER A 591 4.46 -27.67 3.82
N LYS A 592 4.41 -28.82 4.51
CA LYS A 592 5.56 -29.29 5.32
C LYS A 592 6.75 -29.67 4.45
N ALA A 593 6.52 -30.38 3.35
CA ALA A 593 7.57 -30.73 2.41
C ALA A 593 8.18 -29.47 1.77
N ALA A 594 7.35 -28.47 1.43
CA ALA A 594 7.78 -27.17 0.93
C ALA A 594 8.68 -26.43 1.93
N ALA A 595 8.27 -26.35 3.20
CA ALA A 595 9.06 -25.78 4.29
C ALA A 595 10.43 -26.47 4.43
N LEU A 596 10.47 -27.80 4.47
CA LEU A 596 11.73 -28.56 4.58
C LEU A 596 12.61 -28.38 3.35
N LEU A 597 12.01 -28.32 2.15
CA LEU A 597 12.73 -28.11 0.89
C LEU A 597 13.36 -26.70 0.84
N ALA A 598 12.63 -25.67 1.29
CA ALA A 598 13.16 -24.31 1.39
C ALA A 598 14.34 -24.24 2.38
N VAL A 599 14.23 -24.89 3.54
CA VAL A 599 15.32 -24.95 4.53
C VAL A 599 16.52 -25.73 4.00
N LEU A 600 16.30 -26.81 3.24
CA LEU A 600 17.39 -27.55 2.58
C LEU A 600 18.10 -26.67 1.55
N ALA A 601 17.35 -25.98 0.70
CA ALA A 601 17.90 -25.02 -0.27
C ALA A 601 18.74 -23.94 0.42
N TRP A 602 18.25 -23.39 1.53
CA TRP A 602 19.00 -22.43 2.34
C TRP A 602 20.26 -23.02 2.97
N THR A 603 20.19 -24.25 3.46
CA THR A 603 21.34 -24.97 4.04
C THR A 603 22.43 -25.16 2.99
N LEU A 604 22.06 -25.54 1.77
CA LEU A 604 23.00 -25.69 0.64
C LEU A 604 23.59 -24.33 0.23
N TYR A 605 22.77 -23.28 0.16
CA TYR A 605 23.23 -21.91 -0.10
C TYR A 605 24.27 -21.45 0.93
N ARG A 606 24.01 -21.68 2.22
CA ARG A 606 24.91 -21.33 3.33
C ARG A 606 26.20 -22.15 3.29
N ALA A 607 26.10 -23.47 3.08
CA ALA A 607 27.25 -24.36 3.00
C ALA A 607 28.21 -23.98 1.86
N GLU A 608 27.68 -23.59 0.69
CA GLU A 608 28.52 -23.15 -0.42
C GLU A 608 29.16 -21.77 -0.18
N ASN A 609 28.39 -20.80 0.34
CA ASN A 609 28.85 -19.41 0.42
C ASN A 609 29.64 -19.07 1.70
N LEU A 610 29.52 -19.84 2.78
CA LEU A 610 30.20 -19.58 4.07
C LEU A 610 31.22 -20.66 4.47
N HIS A 611 31.56 -21.56 3.55
CA HIS A 611 32.31 -22.80 3.79
C HIS A 611 31.53 -23.80 4.65
N ALA A 612 31.34 -25.02 4.12
CA ALA A 612 30.57 -26.05 4.78
C ALA A 612 31.19 -26.44 6.13
N SER A 613 30.43 -26.29 7.21
CA SER A 613 30.75 -26.88 8.50
C SER A 613 30.09 -28.27 8.62
N GLN A 614 30.69 -29.17 9.39
CA GLN A 614 30.15 -30.52 9.62
C GLN A 614 28.68 -30.50 10.07
N GLN A 615 28.28 -29.48 10.83
CA GLN A 615 26.91 -29.33 11.32
C GLN A 615 25.93 -29.02 10.18
N LEU A 616 26.32 -28.19 9.20
CA LEU A 616 25.50 -27.92 8.02
C LEU A 616 25.36 -29.15 7.13
N GLU A 617 26.43 -29.94 6.98
CA GLU A 617 26.39 -31.21 6.25
C GLU A 617 25.43 -32.21 6.92
N ASP A 618 25.49 -32.34 8.25
CA ASP A 618 24.61 -33.21 9.03
C ASP A 618 23.13 -32.78 8.89
N ILE A 619 22.85 -31.47 8.94
CA ILE A 619 21.50 -30.92 8.73
C ILE A 619 21.00 -31.23 7.31
N ALA A 620 21.81 -30.97 6.29
CA ALA A 620 21.45 -31.25 4.90
C ALA A 620 21.18 -32.73 4.66
N ALA A 621 22.03 -33.62 5.19
CA ALA A 621 21.87 -35.07 5.11
C ALA A 621 20.56 -35.56 5.76
N LYS A 622 20.15 -34.95 6.87
CA LYS A 622 18.86 -35.26 7.54
C LYS A 622 17.68 -34.78 6.71
N LEU A 623 17.69 -33.53 6.24
CA LEU A 623 16.62 -32.95 5.45
C LEU A 623 16.34 -33.74 4.17
N LEU A 624 17.39 -34.19 3.48
CA LEU A 624 17.28 -35.02 2.27
C LEU A 624 16.47 -36.32 2.48
N ARG A 625 16.50 -36.89 3.70
CA ARG A 625 15.81 -38.15 4.02
C ARG A 625 14.36 -37.95 4.46
N LEU A 626 13.97 -36.72 4.80
CA LEU A 626 12.68 -36.42 5.43
C LEU A 626 11.62 -35.91 4.46
N ILE A 627 12.01 -35.49 3.26
CA ILE A 627 11.09 -35.01 2.22
C ILE A 627 10.67 -36.22 1.37
N PRO A 628 9.38 -36.63 1.39
CA PRO A 628 8.93 -37.75 0.58
C PRO A 628 9.05 -37.44 -0.90
N ALA A 629 9.61 -38.38 -1.68
CA ALA A 629 9.86 -38.18 -3.11
C ALA A 629 8.62 -37.78 -3.93
N HIS A 630 7.47 -38.37 -3.59
CA HIS A 630 6.21 -38.07 -4.27
C HIS A 630 5.68 -36.65 -4.00
N LEU A 631 6.20 -35.96 -2.97
CA LEU A 631 5.86 -34.57 -2.65
C LEU A 631 6.87 -33.56 -3.21
N VAL A 632 8.03 -33.98 -3.73
CA VAL A 632 9.11 -33.07 -4.17
C VAL A 632 8.62 -32.08 -5.23
N TRP A 633 7.85 -32.54 -6.21
CA TRP A 633 7.31 -31.66 -7.24
C TRP A 633 6.34 -30.63 -6.65
N ALA A 634 5.37 -31.10 -5.86
CA ALA A 634 4.39 -30.22 -5.22
C ALA A 634 5.06 -29.21 -4.26
N ALA A 635 6.05 -29.66 -3.49
CA ALA A 635 6.86 -28.82 -2.61
C ALA A 635 7.64 -27.76 -3.40
N TYR A 636 8.29 -28.15 -4.50
CA TYR A 636 9.03 -27.21 -5.36
C TYR A 636 8.11 -26.13 -5.94
N VAL A 637 6.93 -26.53 -6.43
CA VAL A 637 5.89 -25.62 -6.92
C VAL A 637 5.43 -24.68 -5.81
N GLU A 638 5.12 -25.21 -4.64
CA GLU A 638 4.60 -24.45 -3.51
C GLU A 638 5.60 -23.40 -2.99
N VAL A 639 6.90 -23.74 -2.95
CA VAL A 639 7.96 -22.77 -2.60
C VAL A 639 8.12 -21.70 -3.71
N GLY A 640 8.02 -22.10 -4.98
CA GLY A 640 8.23 -21.22 -6.14
C GLY A 640 7.08 -20.26 -6.45
N GLU A 641 5.82 -20.62 -6.17
CA GLU A 641 4.66 -19.77 -6.46
C GLU A 641 4.38 -18.73 -5.36
N GLY A 642 4.74 -18.99 -4.09
CA GLY A 642 4.43 -18.09 -2.98
C GLY A 642 2.91 -17.95 -2.77
N VAL A 643 2.34 -18.87 -1.98
CA VAL A 643 0.90 -19.24 -1.95
C VAL A 643 -0.10 -18.11 -1.60
N LEU A 644 0.33 -16.88 -1.29
CA LEU A 644 -0.55 -15.85 -0.69
C LEU A 644 -0.45 -14.44 -1.28
N GLY A 645 -0.01 -14.27 -2.53
CA GLY A 645 -0.07 -12.96 -3.21
C GLY A 645 0.82 -11.85 -2.63
N GLN A 646 1.65 -12.15 -1.62
CA GLN A 646 2.63 -11.21 -1.01
C GLN A 646 4.09 -11.51 -1.39
N GLY A 647 4.29 -12.29 -2.45
CA GLY A 647 5.61 -12.72 -2.94
C GLY A 647 6.15 -13.97 -2.23
N ARG A 648 7.23 -14.54 -2.77
CA ARG A 648 7.92 -15.72 -2.21
C ARG A 648 8.46 -15.36 -0.81
N PRO A 649 7.92 -15.91 0.29
CA PRO A 649 8.37 -15.53 1.64
C PRO A 649 9.87 -15.83 1.83
N TRP A 650 10.34 -16.88 1.16
CA TRP A 650 11.70 -17.40 1.17
C TRP A 650 12.73 -16.50 0.46
N SER A 651 12.32 -15.72 -0.56
CA SER A 651 13.27 -14.85 -1.27
C SER A 651 13.77 -13.70 -0.39
N ARG A 652 13.03 -13.38 0.68
CA ARG A 652 13.46 -12.41 1.69
C ARG A 652 14.66 -12.89 2.50
N TRP A 653 14.92 -14.20 2.59
CA TRP A 653 16.06 -14.75 3.32
C TRP A 653 17.38 -14.29 2.71
N GLU A 654 17.47 -14.39 1.38
CA GLU A 654 18.64 -13.93 0.65
C GLU A 654 18.79 -12.40 0.75
N LEU A 655 17.69 -11.65 0.66
CA LEU A 655 17.70 -10.19 0.83
C LEU A 655 18.19 -9.77 2.23
N GLN A 656 17.85 -10.52 3.28
CA GLN A 656 18.32 -10.24 4.66
C GLN A 656 19.83 -10.43 4.81
N THR A 657 20.46 -11.26 3.97
CA THR A 657 21.92 -11.47 3.99
C THR A 657 22.71 -10.45 3.16
N LYS A 658 22.03 -9.68 2.29
CA LYS A 658 22.68 -8.77 1.34
C LYS A 658 22.59 -7.32 1.81
N ILE A 659 23.57 -6.51 1.44
CA ILE A 659 23.63 -5.08 1.78
C ILE A 659 22.56 -4.34 0.93
N PRO A 660 21.70 -3.49 1.52
CA PRO A 660 20.49 -2.95 0.88
C PRO A 660 20.68 -2.02 -0.33
N LEU A 661 21.88 -1.86 -0.87
CA LEU A 661 22.21 -0.88 -1.93
C LEU A 661 22.78 -1.49 -3.22
N GLN A 662 22.89 -2.82 -3.33
CA GLN A 662 23.40 -3.48 -4.53
C GLN A 662 22.29 -4.25 -5.26
N VAL A 663 22.18 -4.05 -6.57
CA VAL A 663 21.32 -4.87 -7.43
C VAL A 663 21.95 -6.26 -7.50
N HIS A 664 21.31 -7.23 -6.85
CA HIS A 664 21.75 -8.61 -6.85
C HIS A 664 20.73 -9.48 -7.57
N MET A 665 21.21 -10.35 -8.46
CA MET A 665 20.41 -11.50 -8.89
C MET A 665 20.21 -12.42 -7.67
N MET A 666 18.96 -12.85 -7.46
CA MET A 666 18.63 -13.81 -6.40
C MET A 666 19.09 -15.21 -6.84
N ALA A 667 19.95 -15.82 -6.05
CA ALA A 667 20.48 -17.16 -6.31
C ALA A 667 19.59 -18.26 -5.69
N PHE A 668 18.75 -17.92 -4.70
CA PHE A 668 17.95 -18.88 -3.94
C PHE A 668 17.14 -19.84 -4.82
N ASP A 669 16.58 -19.37 -5.94
CA ASP A 669 15.83 -20.21 -6.87
C ASP A 669 16.66 -21.37 -7.45
N SER A 670 17.95 -21.12 -7.73
CA SER A 670 18.86 -22.15 -8.25
C SER A 670 19.20 -23.19 -7.17
N TYR A 671 19.34 -22.77 -5.92
CA TYR A 671 19.53 -23.67 -4.78
C TYR A 671 18.28 -24.47 -4.46
N LEU A 672 17.10 -23.87 -4.63
CA LEU A 672 15.83 -24.54 -4.47
C LEU A 672 15.64 -25.65 -5.51
N ALA A 673 15.91 -25.34 -6.78
CA ALA A 673 15.91 -26.33 -7.86
C ALA A 673 16.92 -27.45 -7.58
N SER A 674 18.14 -27.10 -7.15
CA SER A 674 19.17 -28.09 -6.80
C SER A 674 18.77 -28.98 -5.63
N ALA A 675 18.19 -28.41 -4.57
CA ALA A 675 17.67 -29.16 -3.43
C ALA A 675 16.58 -30.14 -3.86
N ALA A 676 15.65 -29.71 -4.72
CA ALA A 676 14.59 -30.56 -5.25
C ALA A 676 15.17 -31.74 -6.05
N LEU A 677 16.18 -31.48 -6.90
CA LEU A 677 16.90 -32.53 -7.63
C LEU A 677 17.61 -33.50 -6.71
N MET A 678 18.26 -33.03 -5.64
CA MET A 678 18.98 -33.90 -4.71
C MET A 678 18.01 -34.82 -3.95
N VAL A 679 16.86 -34.31 -3.49
CA VAL A 679 15.82 -35.13 -2.85
C VAL A 679 15.27 -36.15 -3.85
N ALA A 680 14.97 -35.71 -5.08
CA ALA A 680 14.51 -36.58 -6.15
C ALA A 680 15.49 -37.71 -6.48
N ALA A 681 16.78 -37.38 -6.58
CA ALA A 681 17.83 -38.34 -6.89
C ALA A 681 18.08 -39.32 -5.73
N ALA A 682 17.87 -38.92 -4.48
CA ALA A 682 17.96 -39.83 -3.32
C ALA A 682 16.95 -40.98 -3.38
N VAL A 683 15.82 -40.78 -4.06
CA VAL A 683 14.73 -41.76 -4.15
C VAL A 683 14.52 -42.28 -5.58
N GLY A 684 15.16 -41.67 -6.58
CA GLY A 684 15.11 -42.06 -7.99
C GLY A 684 13.80 -41.72 -8.71
N LEU A 685 13.02 -40.75 -8.19
CA LEU A 685 11.70 -40.39 -8.75
C LEU A 685 11.39 -38.90 -8.54
N VAL A 686 10.93 -38.27 -9.62
CA VAL A 686 10.05 -37.09 -9.58
C VAL A 686 8.75 -37.51 -10.22
N VAL A 687 7.64 -37.29 -9.52
CA VAL A 687 6.30 -37.54 -10.06
C VAL A 687 5.70 -36.20 -10.47
N PRO A 688 5.86 -35.78 -11.75
CA PRO A 688 5.16 -34.61 -12.27
C PRO A 688 3.65 -34.90 -12.40
N PRO A 689 2.79 -33.88 -12.49
CA PRO A 689 1.37 -34.06 -12.77
C PRO A 689 1.15 -34.80 -14.10
N GLY A 690 0.08 -35.59 -14.18
CA GLY A 690 -0.18 -36.47 -15.32
C GLY A 690 -0.42 -35.75 -16.66
N VAL A 691 -0.82 -34.47 -16.61
CA VAL A 691 -0.89 -33.59 -17.79
C VAL A 691 0.01 -32.38 -17.50
N PRO A 692 1.20 -32.27 -18.11
CA PRO A 692 2.13 -31.18 -17.84
C PRO A 692 1.58 -29.85 -18.38
N SER A 693 1.52 -28.84 -17.52
CA SER A 693 1.20 -27.46 -17.89
C SER A 693 2.42 -26.74 -18.50
N ALA A 694 2.22 -25.53 -19.05
CA ALA A 694 3.34 -24.70 -19.53
C ALA A 694 4.29 -24.31 -18.38
N ASP A 695 3.72 -24.03 -17.20
CA ASP A 695 4.50 -23.76 -15.99
C ASP A 695 5.32 -24.98 -15.57
N ASP A 696 4.78 -26.19 -15.71
CA ASP A 696 5.52 -27.43 -15.42
C ASP A 696 6.72 -27.61 -16.35
N ALA A 697 6.61 -27.26 -17.62
CA ALA A 697 7.74 -27.31 -18.57
C ALA A 697 8.80 -26.24 -18.27
N SER A 698 8.38 -25.02 -17.92
CA SER A 698 9.29 -23.96 -17.47
C SER A 698 10.03 -24.35 -16.17
N ARG A 699 9.31 -24.98 -15.23
CA ARG A 699 9.87 -25.54 -14.00
C ARG A 699 10.82 -26.69 -14.27
N ALA A 700 10.47 -27.60 -15.18
CA ALA A 700 11.36 -28.67 -15.62
C ALA A 700 12.63 -28.11 -16.26
N GLY A 701 12.53 -27.06 -17.08
CA GLY A 701 13.68 -26.32 -17.59
C GLY A 701 14.54 -25.71 -16.49
N SER A 702 13.92 -25.11 -15.48
CA SER A 702 14.62 -24.55 -14.31
C SER A 702 15.35 -25.64 -13.51
N LEU A 703 14.72 -26.80 -13.32
CA LEU A 703 15.34 -27.97 -12.72
C LEU A 703 16.50 -28.49 -13.59
N LEU A 704 16.34 -28.59 -14.91
CA LEU A 704 17.43 -29.00 -15.82
C LEU A 704 18.65 -28.09 -15.71
N ASN A 705 18.45 -26.78 -15.64
CA ASN A 705 19.53 -25.81 -15.47
C ASN A 705 20.26 -25.95 -14.11
N ALA A 706 19.62 -26.57 -13.11
CA ALA A 706 20.18 -26.76 -11.78
C ALA A 706 20.99 -28.07 -11.61
N PHE A 707 21.06 -28.96 -12.61
CA PHE A 707 21.78 -30.24 -12.49
C PHE A 707 23.27 -30.09 -12.18
N GLU A 708 23.94 -29.14 -12.85
CA GLU A 708 25.36 -28.88 -12.61
C GLU A 708 25.60 -28.41 -11.17
N LEU A 709 24.76 -27.49 -10.70
CA LEU A 709 24.81 -26.98 -9.34
C LEU A 709 24.52 -28.10 -8.33
N ALA A 710 23.48 -28.92 -8.54
CA ALA A 710 23.18 -30.08 -7.69
C ALA A 710 24.34 -31.08 -7.63
N GLY A 711 24.99 -31.36 -8.77
CA GLY A 711 26.18 -32.21 -8.82
C GLY A 711 27.34 -31.65 -8.00
N ARG A 712 27.60 -30.34 -8.09
CA ARG A 712 28.61 -29.65 -7.27
C ARG A 712 28.27 -29.68 -5.78
N LEU A 713 27.02 -29.37 -5.43
CA LEU A 713 26.53 -29.33 -4.06
C LEU A 713 26.47 -30.70 -3.38
N SER A 714 26.34 -31.79 -4.15
CA SER A 714 26.33 -33.15 -3.61
C SER A 714 27.60 -33.50 -2.81
N ARG A 715 28.72 -32.82 -3.09
CA ARG A 715 29.98 -32.99 -2.35
C ARG A 715 29.89 -32.56 -0.89
N PHE A 716 28.94 -31.67 -0.56
CA PHE A 716 28.69 -31.21 0.82
C PHE A 716 27.83 -32.19 1.63
N VAL A 717 27.34 -33.27 1.01
CA VAL A 717 26.57 -34.30 1.70
C VAL A 717 27.32 -35.62 1.52
N PRO A 718 28.29 -35.96 2.38
CA PRO A 718 29.18 -37.11 2.19
C PRO A 718 28.45 -38.45 2.03
N SER A 719 27.24 -38.55 2.59
CA SER A 719 26.40 -39.75 2.51
C SER A 719 25.55 -39.85 1.23
N PHE A 720 25.66 -38.89 0.32
CA PHE A 720 24.84 -38.80 -0.88
C PHE A 720 25.70 -38.65 -2.14
N THR A 721 25.46 -39.50 -3.13
CA THR A 721 26.05 -39.36 -4.47
C THR A 721 24.95 -39.02 -5.45
N PHE A 722 25.07 -37.87 -6.11
CA PHE A 722 24.08 -37.45 -7.09
C PHE A 722 24.23 -38.28 -8.37
N GLN A 723 23.29 -39.21 -8.60
CA GLN A 723 23.17 -40.00 -9.83
C GLN A 723 21.83 -39.70 -10.49
N GLY A 724 21.78 -38.58 -11.21
CA GLY A 724 20.55 -37.99 -11.74
C GLY A 724 20.23 -38.31 -13.20
N GLU A 725 20.98 -39.16 -13.91
CA GLU A 725 20.82 -39.34 -15.37
C GLU A 725 19.39 -39.73 -15.79
N ARG A 726 18.76 -40.64 -15.04
CA ARG A 726 17.35 -41.02 -15.27
C ARG A 726 16.39 -39.84 -15.05
N LEU A 727 16.67 -39.01 -14.06
CA LEU A 727 15.86 -37.83 -13.74
C LEU A 727 16.03 -36.76 -14.81
N GLU A 728 17.25 -36.56 -15.30
CA GLU A 728 17.56 -35.64 -16.39
C GLU A 728 16.80 -36.05 -17.67
N GLN A 729 16.81 -37.34 -18.00
CA GLN A 729 16.05 -37.90 -19.12
C GLN A 729 14.54 -37.68 -18.94
N GLN A 730 13.99 -37.90 -17.74
CA GLN A 730 12.58 -37.66 -17.45
C GLN A 730 12.17 -36.19 -17.61
N LEU A 731 12.99 -35.25 -17.13
CA LEU A 731 12.72 -33.82 -17.25
C LEU A 731 12.88 -33.33 -18.69
N LYS A 732 13.90 -33.81 -19.41
CA LYS A 732 14.07 -33.56 -20.86
C LYS A 732 12.86 -34.06 -21.64
N ALA A 733 12.44 -35.30 -21.39
CA ALA A 733 11.27 -35.88 -22.03
C ALA A 733 10.00 -35.05 -21.76
N LEU A 734 9.82 -34.48 -20.56
CA LEU A 734 8.68 -33.61 -20.24
C LEU A 734 8.72 -32.29 -21.03
N VAL A 735 9.88 -31.63 -21.06
CA VAL A 735 10.09 -30.40 -21.84
C VAL A 735 9.88 -30.67 -23.34
N ASP A 736 10.41 -31.77 -23.85
CA ASP A 736 10.30 -32.16 -25.26
C ASP A 736 8.88 -32.58 -25.63
N GLN A 737 8.20 -33.34 -24.77
CA GLN A 737 6.79 -33.70 -24.94
C GLN A 737 5.92 -32.44 -25.03
N ARG A 738 6.14 -31.46 -24.14
CA ARG A 738 5.38 -30.21 -24.18
C ARG A 738 5.71 -29.38 -25.42
N ARG A 739 7.00 -29.21 -25.76
CA ARG A 739 7.43 -28.51 -26.98
C ARG A 739 6.83 -29.14 -28.23
N SER A 740 6.78 -30.47 -28.30
CA SER A 740 6.17 -31.17 -29.43
C SER A 740 4.66 -30.94 -29.51
N ALA A 741 3.95 -30.95 -28.38
CA ALA A 741 2.52 -30.65 -28.32
C ALA A 741 2.21 -29.19 -28.69
N GLU A 742 3.06 -28.24 -28.29
CA GLU A 742 2.95 -26.83 -28.68
C GLU A 742 3.23 -26.64 -30.17
N LYS A 743 4.32 -27.23 -30.68
CA LYS A 743 4.61 -27.22 -32.12
C LYS A 743 3.45 -27.82 -32.92
N GLN A 744 2.86 -28.92 -32.46
CA GLN A 744 1.71 -29.54 -33.10
C GLN A 744 0.46 -28.65 -33.04
N ALA A 745 0.15 -28.05 -31.89
CA ALA A 745 -0.97 -27.12 -31.76
C ALA A 745 -0.80 -25.89 -32.67
N ILE A 746 0.40 -25.32 -32.75
CA ILE A 746 0.71 -24.19 -33.65
C ILE A 746 0.58 -24.62 -35.13
N ARG A 747 1.00 -25.83 -35.49
CA ARG A 747 0.82 -26.40 -36.84
C ARG A 747 -0.64 -26.57 -37.21
N GLU A 748 -1.48 -26.99 -36.27
CA GLU A 748 -2.92 -27.24 -36.49
C GLU A 748 -3.75 -25.95 -36.49
N SER A 749 -3.24 -24.88 -35.91
CA SER A 749 -3.96 -23.61 -35.78
C SER A 749 -3.87 -22.77 -37.06
N ALA A 750 -5.01 -22.28 -37.55
CA ALA A 750 -5.05 -21.43 -38.74
C ALA A 750 -4.37 -20.07 -38.50
N ILE A 751 -3.78 -19.49 -39.55
CA ILE A 751 -3.32 -18.10 -39.54
C ILE A 751 -4.52 -17.17 -39.35
N GLU A 752 -4.42 -16.25 -38.42
CA GLU A 752 -5.50 -15.33 -38.08
C GLU A 752 -5.41 -14.02 -38.84
N SER A 753 -6.52 -13.66 -39.49
CA SER A 753 -6.62 -12.44 -40.28
C SER A 753 -6.35 -11.18 -39.45
N GLU A 754 -6.81 -11.12 -38.18
CA GLU A 754 -6.59 -9.96 -37.30
C GLU A 754 -5.11 -9.72 -37.01
N ARG A 755 -4.32 -10.78 -36.76
CA ARG A 755 -2.88 -10.66 -36.49
C ARG A 755 -2.10 -10.29 -37.76
N VAL A 756 -2.56 -10.78 -38.92
CA VAL A 756 -2.04 -10.34 -40.23
C VAL A 756 -2.36 -8.87 -40.45
N GLU A 757 -3.58 -8.41 -40.15
CA GLU A 757 -3.95 -6.99 -40.24
C GLU A 757 -3.10 -6.11 -39.31
N ARG A 758 -2.84 -6.55 -38.07
CA ARG A 758 -1.93 -5.87 -37.14
C ARG A 758 -0.51 -5.78 -37.68
N PHE A 759 0.03 -6.88 -38.24
CA PHE A 759 1.32 -6.86 -38.94
C PHE A 759 1.31 -5.85 -40.09
N ILE A 760 0.29 -5.84 -40.93
CA ILE A 760 0.20 -4.95 -42.09
C ILE A 760 0.05 -3.47 -41.67
N SER A 761 -0.72 -3.20 -40.61
CA SER A 761 -0.88 -1.86 -40.04
C SER A 761 0.44 -1.36 -39.45
N ALA A 762 1.13 -2.18 -38.65
CA ALA A 762 2.42 -1.82 -38.09
C ALA A 762 3.52 -1.71 -39.16
N LEU A 763 3.43 -2.49 -40.23
CA LEU A 763 4.32 -2.38 -41.38
C LEU A 763 4.12 -1.03 -42.09
N ARG A 764 2.87 -0.57 -42.20
CA ARG A 764 2.54 0.77 -42.73
C ARG A 764 3.12 1.86 -41.83
N GLU A 765 2.81 1.81 -40.54
CA GLU A 765 3.27 2.79 -39.55
C GLU A 765 4.81 2.87 -39.49
N ALA A 766 5.50 1.73 -39.44
CA ALA A 766 6.97 1.70 -39.46
C ALA A 766 7.57 2.27 -40.76
N MET A 767 6.86 2.13 -41.89
CA MET A 767 7.24 2.76 -43.16
C MET A 767 6.96 4.27 -43.18
N ASP A 768 5.94 4.76 -42.46
CA ASP A 768 5.59 6.17 -42.31
C ASP A 768 6.55 6.92 -41.37
N GLU A 769 6.93 6.32 -40.24
CA GLU A 769 7.82 6.93 -39.24
C GLU A 769 9.27 7.10 -39.74
N SER A 770 9.66 6.36 -40.77
CA SER A 770 11.02 6.33 -41.27
C SER A 770 11.33 7.52 -42.20
N SER A 771 11.83 8.63 -41.63
CA SER A 771 12.22 9.86 -42.35
C SER A 771 13.36 9.70 -43.37
N ASN A 772 14.07 8.56 -43.37
CA ASN A 772 15.33 8.34 -44.12
C ASN A 772 15.13 7.54 -45.42
N ARG A 773 13.99 7.72 -46.08
CA ARG A 773 13.61 6.91 -47.24
C ARG A 773 13.85 7.68 -48.54
N LEU A 774 14.84 7.25 -49.33
CA LEU A 774 15.28 7.98 -50.54
C LEU A 774 14.16 8.13 -51.59
N SER A 775 13.31 7.12 -51.72
CA SER A 775 12.23 7.13 -52.71
C SER A 775 11.25 8.30 -52.54
N ASN A 776 11.00 8.74 -51.31
CA ASN A 776 10.07 9.85 -51.05
C ASN A 776 10.60 11.17 -51.62
N THR A 777 11.93 11.30 -51.75
CA THR A 777 12.57 12.44 -52.38
C THR A 777 12.46 12.41 -53.91
N PHE A 778 12.56 11.23 -54.53
CA PHE A 778 12.55 11.06 -56.00
C PHE A 778 11.15 10.88 -56.61
N SER A 779 10.14 10.48 -55.83
CA SER A 779 8.78 10.27 -56.32
C SER A 779 7.95 11.56 -56.29
N ARG A 780 7.99 12.36 -57.37
CA ARG A 780 7.05 13.49 -57.57
C ARG A 780 5.83 13.02 -58.38
N ASN A 781 4.71 12.69 -57.71
CA ASN A 781 3.36 12.54 -58.26
C ASN A 781 3.18 11.67 -59.54
N ALA A 782 3.97 10.61 -59.71
CA ALA A 782 3.79 9.71 -60.84
C ALA A 782 2.65 8.68 -60.60
N PRO A 783 1.87 8.30 -61.64
CA PRO A 783 0.84 7.28 -61.51
C PRO A 783 1.43 5.91 -61.14
N HIS A 784 0.78 5.19 -60.21
CA HIS A 784 1.24 3.94 -59.58
C HIS A 784 1.22 2.68 -60.46
N GLU A 785 1.02 2.79 -61.78
CA GLU A 785 0.90 1.63 -62.68
C GLU A 785 2.01 1.65 -63.74
N ILE A 786 2.85 0.62 -63.70
CA ILE A 786 3.91 0.36 -64.70
C ILE A 786 3.56 -0.96 -65.40
N PRO A 787 3.51 -1.05 -66.75
CA PRO A 787 3.56 -2.31 -67.47
C PRO A 787 4.98 -2.87 -67.41
N GLY A 788 5.14 -4.12 -66.95
CA GLY A 788 6.41 -4.63 -66.46
C GLY A 788 7.57 -4.74 -67.46
N ASP A 789 8.75 -4.27 -67.02
CA ASP A 789 10.01 -5.04 -66.93
C ASP A 789 11.02 -4.38 -65.94
N GLY A 790 10.54 -3.72 -64.89
CA GLY A 790 11.37 -3.04 -63.88
C GLY A 790 12.11 -3.97 -62.91
N THR A 791 13.10 -3.43 -62.19
CA THR A 791 13.88 -4.22 -61.22
C THR A 791 13.06 -4.46 -59.96
N LYS A 792 12.88 -5.73 -59.62
CA LYS A 792 11.97 -6.14 -58.55
C LYS A 792 12.70 -6.31 -57.22
N LEU A 793 12.23 -5.66 -56.16
CA LEU A 793 12.72 -5.86 -54.79
C LEU A 793 11.70 -6.67 -54.00
N TYR A 794 12.13 -7.82 -53.48
CA TYR A 794 11.29 -8.69 -52.66
C TYR A 794 12.01 -9.09 -51.38
N LEU A 795 11.28 -9.04 -50.28
CA LEU A 795 11.58 -9.80 -49.07
C LEU A 795 10.67 -11.04 -49.09
N ASN A 796 11.27 -12.23 -49.18
CA ASN A 796 10.55 -13.49 -49.06
C ASN A 796 11.21 -14.31 -47.95
N THR A 797 10.61 -14.28 -46.76
CA THR A 797 11.20 -14.89 -45.56
C THR A 797 10.24 -15.90 -44.92
N LEU A 798 10.82 -16.95 -44.36
CA LEU A 798 10.12 -17.90 -43.50
C LEU A 798 10.27 -17.41 -42.06
N VAL A 799 9.14 -17.22 -41.40
CA VAL A 799 9.10 -16.74 -40.02
C VAL A 799 8.33 -17.72 -39.16
N PRO A 800 8.61 -17.81 -37.85
CA PRO A 800 7.82 -18.63 -36.95
C PRO A 800 6.33 -18.34 -37.09
N ARG A 801 5.51 -19.40 -37.25
CA ARG A 801 4.05 -19.27 -37.43
C ARG A 801 3.36 -18.61 -36.23
N GLU A 802 4.00 -18.67 -35.06
CA GLU A 802 3.53 -18.12 -33.80
C GLU A 802 3.25 -16.60 -33.81
N PHE A 803 3.85 -15.83 -34.73
CA PHE A 803 3.55 -14.41 -34.90
C PHE A 803 2.12 -14.15 -35.43
N PHE A 804 1.51 -15.14 -36.09
CA PHE A 804 0.25 -14.98 -36.82
C PHE A 804 -0.88 -15.90 -36.35
N VAL A 805 -0.72 -16.54 -35.20
CA VAL A 805 -1.72 -17.46 -34.62
C VAL A 805 -2.00 -17.01 -33.19
N SER A 806 -3.27 -16.95 -32.76
CA SER A 806 -3.58 -16.78 -31.34
C SER A 806 -3.41 -18.10 -30.63
N SER A 807 -2.23 -18.23 -30.04
CA SER A 807 -2.06 -19.07 -28.88
C SER A 807 -2.18 -18.19 -27.65
N GLU A 808 -2.99 -18.59 -26.67
CA GLU A 808 -3.08 -17.93 -25.35
C GLU A 808 -1.70 -17.75 -24.65
N ARG A 809 -0.64 -18.37 -25.19
CA ARG A 809 0.64 -18.58 -24.51
C ARG A 809 1.88 -18.19 -25.31
N VAL A 810 1.75 -17.63 -26.51
CA VAL A 810 2.90 -17.14 -27.30
C VAL A 810 2.92 -15.61 -27.36
N LEU A 811 3.95 -15.01 -26.78
CA LEU A 811 4.19 -13.56 -26.68
C LEU A 811 4.78 -12.93 -27.95
N ALA A 812 4.82 -13.66 -29.08
CA ALA A 812 5.37 -13.12 -30.31
C ALA A 812 4.42 -12.05 -30.86
N GLU A 813 4.85 -10.80 -30.90
CA GLU A 813 4.02 -9.68 -31.40
C GLU A 813 4.27 -9.44 -32.90
N PRO A 814 3.22 -9.45 -33.75
CA PRO A 814 3.37 -9.21 -35.19
C PRO A 814 3.99 -7.85 -35.52
N GLU A 815 3.83 -6.85 -34.66
CA GLU A 815 4.37 -5.50 -34.81
C GLU A 815 5.90 -5.47 -34.80
N MET A 816 6.54 -6.25 -33.92
CA MET A 816 8.01 -6.36 -33.89
C MET A 816 8.56 -6.92 -35.20
N LEU A 817 7.87 -7.92 -35.76
CA LEU A 817 8.23 -8.50 -37.05
C LEU A 817 8.01 -7.49 -38.19
N ALA A 818 6.91 -6.72 -38.13
CA ALA A 818 6.58 -5.70 -39.12
C ALA A 818 7.65 -4.59 -39.18
N SER A 819 8.10 -4.09 -38.03
CA SER A 819 9.16 -3.09 -37.95
C SER A 819 10.48 -3.59 -38.58
N ASN A 820 10.89 -4.83 -38.27
CA ASN A 820 12.07 -5.44 -38.87
C ASN A 820 11.94 -5.62 -40.39
N ALA A 821 10.75 -6.02 -40.87
CA ALA A 821 10.48 -6.17 -42.29
C ALA A 821 10.48 -4.81 -43.03
N ALA A 822 9.90 -3.76 -42.44
CA ALA A 822 9.93 -2.40 -42.97
C ALA A 822 11.38 -1.91 -43.10
N TYR A 823 12.19 -2.05 -42.06
CA TYR A 823 13.59 -1.64 -42.07
C TYR A 823 14.40 -2.38 -43.16
N GLY A 824 14.20 -3.69 -43.30
CA GLY A 824 14.80 -4.49 -44.36
C GLY A 824 14.42 -4.00 -45.77
N MET A 825 13.14 -3.69 -46.00
CA MET A 825 12.65 -3.17 -47.28
C MET A 825 13.21 -1.77 -47.60
N ILE A 826 13.21 -0.85 -46.62
CA ILE A 826 13.76 0.51 -46.78
C ILE A 826 15.26 0.44 -47.09
N ARG A 827 16.01 -0.41 -46.38
CA ARG A 827 17.43 -0.62 -46.67
C ARG A 827 17.65 -1.17 -48.08
N GLY A 828 16.84 -2.14 -48.50
CA GLY A 828 16.88 -2.71 -49.85
C GLY A 828 16.60 -1.67 -50.95
N GLU A 829 15.57 -0.84 -50.74
CA GLU A 829 15.20 0.27 -51.63
C GLU A 829 16.30 1.33 -51.72
N ASN A 830 16.81 1.80 -50.58
CA ASN A 830 17.89 2.79 -50.56
C ASN A 830 19.14 2.25 -51.28
N LYS A 831 19.49 0.98 -51.06
CA LYS A 831 20.62 0.31 -51.73
C LYS A 831 20.41 0.21 -53.24
N PHE A 832 19.20 -0.11 -53.68
CA PHE A 832 18.87 -0.13 -55.11
C PHE A 832 19.04 1.26 -55.75
N ILE A 833 18.43 2.29 -55.15
CA ILE A 833 18.50 3.67 -55.66
C ILE A 833 19.95 4.13 -55.75
N VAL A 834 20.73 3.94 -54.69
CA VAL A 834 22.16 4.31 -54.68
C VAL A 834 22.94 3.57 -55.77
N ARG A 835 22.74 2.27 -55.92
CA ARG A 835 23.41 1.51 -57.00
C ARG A 835 23.03 2.03 -58.37
N SER A 836 21.74 2.28 -58.64
CA SER A 836 21.29 2.83 -59.91
C SER A 836 21.83 4.23 -60.21
N LEU A 837 22.03 5.08 -59.19
CA LEU A 837 22.64 6.40 -59.35
C LEU A 837 24.16 6.33 -59.58
N VAL A 838 24.82 5.31 -59.01
CA VAL A 838 26.27 5.11 -59.09
C VAL A 838 26.68 4.39 -60.38
N ASP A 839 25.83 3.50 -60.89
CA ASP A 839 26.14 2.66 -62.05
C ASP A 839 26.38 3.50 -63.31
N GLY A 840 27.62 3.46 -63.83
CA GLY A 840 28.03 4.19 -65.03
C GLY A 840 28.44 5.65 -64.79
N LEU A 841 28.51 6.09 -63.54
CA LEU A 841 28.90 7.45 -63.18
C LEU A 841 30.43 7.66 -63.23
N ALA A 842 30.87 8.79 -63.79
CA ALA A 842 32.28 9.19 -63.80
C ALA A 842 32.65 9.84 -62.46
N TRP A 843 33.42 9.12 -61.64
CA TRP A 843 33.84 9.55 -60.31
C TRP A 843 34.94 10.62 -60.38
N GLN A 844 34.82 11.64 -59.53
CA GLN A 844 35.84 12.66 -59.31
C GLN A 844 36.54 12.40 -57.98
N ASP A 845 37.82 12.07 -58.02
CA ASP A 845 38.63 11.85 -56.81
C ASP A 845 39.08 13.20 -56.21
N ALA A 846 38.82 13.41 -54.92
CA ALA A 846 39.24 14.61 -54.18
C ALA A 846 39.31 14.37 -52.67
N GLY A 847 39.99 15.26 -51.92
CA GLY A 847 39.98 15.23 -50.45
C GLY A 847 38.65 15.74 -49.86
N VAL A 848 38.33 15.35 -48.62
CA VAL A 848 37.05 15.64 -47.94
C VAL A 848 36.64 17.12 -47.99
N ALA A 849 37.56 18.04 -47.69
CA ALA A 849 37.29 19.48 -47.72
C ALA A 849 37.01 20.01 -49.14
N GLU A 850 37.65 19.44 -50.15
CA GLU A 850 37.44 19.80 -51.54
C GLU A 850 36.09 19.27 -52.04
N ILE A 851 35.72 18.04 -51.67
CA ILE A 851 34.40 17.48 -51.94
C ILE A 851 33.31 18.35 -51.31
N ALA A 852 33.48 18.75 -50.04
CA ALA A 852 32.52 19.61 -49.34
C ALA A 852 32.37 20.98 -50.05
N ARG A 853 33.49 21.59 -50.46
CA ARG A 853 33.47 22.86 -51.19
C ARG A 853 32.79 22.75 -52.56
N ARG A 854 33.02 21.66 -53.29
CA ARG A 854 32.36 21.40 -54.59
C ARG A 854 30.87 21.11 -54.44
N ALA A 855 30.48 20.36 -53.41
CA ALA A 855 29.09 20.09 -53.11
C ALA A 855 28.32 21.38 -52.77
N GLU A 856 28.92 22.29 -51.99
CA GLU A 856 28.27 23.57 -51.67
C GLU A 856 28.21 24.50 -52.90
N ALA A 857 29.25 24.53 -53.75
CA ALA A 857 29.20 25.26 -55.00
C ALA A 857 28.07 24.76 -55.94
N LEU A 858 27.91 23.43 -56.06
CA LEU A 858 26.80 22.83 -56.81
C LEU A 858 25.43 23.22 -56.23
N LYS A 859 25.33 23.38 -54.92
CA LYS A 859 24.09 23.75 -54.23
C LYS A 859 23.73 25.23 -54.48
N GLU A 860 24.73 26.10 -54.52
CA GLU A 860 24.57 27.52 -54.90
C GLU A 860 24.15 27.65 -56.38
N GLU A 861 24.73 26.85 -57.28
CA GLU A 861 24.38 26.83 -58.71
C GLU A 861 22.96 26.28 -58.97
N ALA A 862 22.56 25.21 -58.28
CA ALA A 862 21.29 24.52 -58.49
C ALA A 862 20.06 25.17 -57.80
N SER A 863 20.15 26.42 -57.36
CA SER A 863 19.05 27.21 -56.76
C SER A 863 18.26 26.47 -55.65
N GLY A 864 18.94 25.64 -54.85
CA GLY A 864 18.31 24.89 -53.78
C GLY A 864 17.44 23.71 -54.23
N THR A 865 17.82 23.00 -55.30
CA THR A 865 17.18 21.73 -55.72
C THR A 865 18.15 20.55 -55.77
N LEU A 866 19.40 20.74 -55.34
CA LEU A 866 20.38 19.67 -55.22
C LEU A 866 19.99 18.70 -54.09
N PHE A 867 20.23 17.41 -54.25
CA PHE A 867 20.09 16.39 -53.22
C PHE A 867 21.39 15.60 -53.09
N LEU A 868 21.97 15.57 -51.90
CA LEU A 868 23.28 14.96 -51.63
C LEU A 868 23.10 13.60 -50.95
N VAL A 869 23.68 12.54 -51.51
CA VAL A 869 23.72 11.21 -50.90
C VAL A 869 25.17 10.91 -50.49
N VAL A 870 25.45 10.89 -49.19
CA VAL A 870 26.77 10.55 -48.66
C VAL A 870 26.86 9.06 -48.41
N LEU A 871 27.88 8.42 -48.96
CA LEU A 871 28.12 6.98 -48.91
C LEU A 871 29.28 6.68 -47.97
N ASN A 872 28.99 5.91 -46.92
CA ASN A 872 29.96 5.24 -46.05
C ASN A 872 31.22 6.06 -45.62
N SER A 873 31.05 7.36 -45.35
CA SER A 873 32.09 8.22 -44.78
C SER A 873 31.49 9.20 -43.77
N TRP A 874 31.69 8.90 -42.48
CA TRP A 874 31.27 9.76 -41.38
C TRP A 874 32.01 11.11 -41.38
N GLU A 875 33.29 11.11 -41.77
CA GLU A 875 34.10 12.32 -41.90
C GLU A 875 33.53 13.27 -42.97
N LEU A 876 33.14 12.73 -44.12
CA LEU A 876 32.52 13.51 -45.19
C LEU A 876 31.12 13.98 -44.81
N ALA A 877 30.34 13.16 -44.11
CA ALA A 877 29.03 13.55 -43.62
C ALA A 877 29.10 14.67 -42.56
N ASP A 878 30.07 14.65 -41.63
CA ASP A 878 30.29 15.78 -40.70
C ASP A 878 30.77 17.03 -41.44
N ALA A 879 31.69 16.88 -42.40
CA ALA A 879 32.18 18.00 -43.21
C ALA A 879 31.08 18.69 -44.04
N LEU A 880 30.08 17.92 -44.50
CA LEU A 880 28.89 18.41 -45.19
C LEU A 880 27.78 18.89 -44.23
N GLY A 881 27.99 18.80 -42.92
CA GLY A 881 27.11 19.38 -41.91
C GLY A 881 25.89 18.55 -41.53
N PHE A 882 25.87 17.24 -41.83
CA PHE A 882 24.72 16.36 -41.53
C PHE A 882 24.42 16.19 -40.03
N PHE A 883 25.41 16.43 -39.15
CA PHE A 883 25.28 16.19 -37.70
C PHE A 883 25.29 17.46 -36.84
N ARG A 884 25.48 18.66 -37.41
CA ARG A 884 25.75 19.90 -36.66
C ARG A 884 24.53 20.77 -36.31
N GLY A 885 23.29 20.28 -36.40
CA GLY A 885 22.10 21.07 -36.05
C GLY A 885 20.97 20.25 -35.45
N GLY A 886 20.60 20.55 -34.19
CA GLY A 886 19.39 20.03 -33.57
C GLY A 886 18.14 20.55 -34.27
N VAL A 887 17.29 19.63 -34.74
CA VAL A 887 15.83 19.74 -34.95
C VAL A 887 15.33 21.13 -35.41
N GLN A 888 15.55 21.45 -36.69
CA GLN A 888 14.54 22.10 -37.54
C GLN A 888 14.60 21.45 -38.93
N MET A 889 13.97 20.28 -39.05
CA MET A 889 13.74 19.57 -40.31
C MET A 889 12.74 20.34 -41.17
N GLY A 890 13.25 21.28 -41.96
CA GLY A 890 12.49 21.94 -43.02
C GLY A 890 13.05 21.70 -44.41
N GLN A 891 14.38 21.75 -44.59
CA GLN A 891 15.00 21.68 -45.93
C GLN A 891 16.48 21.24 -45.85
N GLN A 892 16.76 20.04 -45.34
CA GLN A 892 18.10 19.45 -45.54
C GLN A 892 18.10 18.58 -46.80
N GLN A 893 18.81 19.08 -47.80
CA GLN A 893 18.97 18.58 -49.16
C GLN A 893 19.96 17.41 -49.23
N GLY A 894 19.81 16.39 -48.37
CA GLY A 894 20.63 15.19 -48.47
C GLY A 894 20.36 14.10 -47.44
N MET A 895 21.08 12.98 -47.58
CA MET A 895 20.97 11.79 -46.72
C MET A 895 22.31 11.05 -46.62
N PHE A 896 22.58 10.44 -45.46
CA PHE A 896 23.68 9.48 -45.29
C PHE A 896 23.17 8.05 -45.50
N VAL A 897 23.86 7.28 -46.35
CA VAL A 897 23.54 5.88 -46.64
C VAL A 897 24.77 5.02 -46.45
N GLU A 898 24.65 4.04 -45.56
CA GLU A 898 25.68 3.02 -45.36
C GLU A 898 25.53 1.93 -46.44
N THR A 899 26.56 1.75 -47.25
CA THR A 899 26.61 0.75 -48.32
C THR A 899 27.63 -0.33 -48.00
N ASP A 900 27.31 -1.58 -48.36
CA ASP A 900 28.18 -2.75 -48.09
C ASP A 900 29.51 -2.71 -48.87
N ASP A 901 29.61 -1.85 -49.89
CA ASP A 901 30.75 -1.79 -50.81
C ASP A 901 31.95 -1.00 -50.23
N GLY A 902 31.83 -0.44 -49.02
CA GLY A 902 32.96 0.17 -48.29
C GLY A 902 33.47 1.52 -48.82
N ILE A 903 32.78 2.11 -49.81
CA ILE A 903 33.28 3.28 -50.55
C ILE A 903 32.94 4.58 -49.81
N GLY A 904 33.95 5.32 -49.36
CA GLY A 904 33.81 6.70 -48.88
C GLY A 904 33.59 7.67 -50.05
N ALA A 905 32.34 8.04 -50.30
CA ALA A 905 31.96 8.84 -51.47
C ALA A 905 30.74 9.74 -51.20
N CYS A 906 30.48 10.70 -52.08
CA CYS A 906 29.26 11.52 -52.07
C CYS A 906 28.71 11.61 -53.50
N VAL A 907 27.42 11.41 -53.65
CA VAL A 907 26.69 11.57 -54.92
C VAL A 907 25.81 12.81 -54.80
N ALA A 908 26.03 13.79 -55.66
CA ALA A 908 25.21 14.99 -55.77
C ALA A 908 24.25 14.83 -56.95
N CYS A 909 22.95 14.93 -56.69
CA CYS A 909 21.89 14.77 -57.66
C CYS A 909 21.14 16.10 -57.85
N ASP A 910 21.07 16.63 -59.07
CA ASP A 910 20.17 17.74 -59.37
C ASP A 910 18.73 17.22 -59.55
N MET A 911 17.83 17.52 -58.61
CA MET A 911 16.46 17.00 -58.63
C MET A 911 15.60 17.55 -59.79
N ASN A 912 16.05 18.57 -60.52
CA ASN A 912 15.35 19.04 -61.73
C ASN A 912 15.76 18.24 -62.98
N LEU A 913 16.94 17.62 -62.94
CA LEU A 913 17.50 16.85 -64.06
C LEU A 913 17.35 15.34 -63.87
N VAL A 914 17.18 14.89 -62.62
CA VAL A 914 16.89 13.48 -62.33
C VAL A 914 15.43 13.16 -62.63
N SER A 915 15.21 12.28 -63.61
CA SER A 915 13.89 11.75 -63.97
C SER A 915 13.18 11.09 -62.79
N PRO A 916 11.84 11.04 -62.74
CA PRO A 916 11.12 10.50 -61.60
C PRO A 916 11.33 8.98 -61.44
N LEU A 917 11.56 8.56 -60.19
CA LEU A 917 11.57 7.14 -59.83
C LEU A 917 10.13 6.62 -59.79
N LEU A 918 9.78 5.71 -60.69
CA LEU A 918 8.51 5.00 -60.65
C LEU A 918 8.55 3.93 -59.57
N ARG A 919 7.44 3.86 -58.84
CA ARG A 919 7.28 2.97 -57.72
C ARG A 919 5.88 2.40 -57.72
N SER A 920 5.80 1.08 -57.87
CA SER A 920 4.53 0.37 -57.90
C SER A 920 4.57 -0.86 -56.99
N PRO A 921 3.45 -1.16 -56.31
CA PRO A 921 3.35 -2.37 -55.53
C PRO A 921 3.36 -3.56 -56.49
N GLN A 922 4.30 -4.49 -56.31
CA GLN A 922 4.43 -5.61 -57.23
C GLN A 922 4.13 -6.94 -56.56
N PRO A 923 3.14 -7.69 -57.06
CA PRO A 923 2.93 -9.07 -56.64
C PRO A 923 3.98 -9.99 -57.27
N LEU A 924 4.49 -10.94 -56.50
CA LEU A 924 5.27 -12.06 -57.00
C LEU A 924 4.35 -13.09 -57.67
N ASP A 925 4.73 -13.55 -58.87
CA ASP A 925 4.00 -14.57 -59.60
C ASP A 925 3.87 -15.86 -58.78
N GLY A 926 2.65 -16.41 -58.69
CA GLY A 926 2.36 -17.64 -57.93
C GLY A 926 2.07 -17.46 -56.43
N VAL A 927 1.96 -16.21 -55.95
CA VAL A 927 1.46 -15.89 -54.61
C VAL A 927 0.10 -15.20 -54.74
N GLY A 928 -0.97 -15.80 -54.21
CA GLY A 928 -2.33 -15.22 -54.20
C GLY A 928 -2.63 -14.42 -52.93
N GLU A 929 -3.65 -13.55 -52.96
CA GLU A 929 -4.16 -12.73 -51.84
C GLU A 929 -3.21 -11.63 -51.30
N TRP A 930 -2.78 -10.72 -52.18
CA TRP A 930 -1.95 -9.58 -51.80
C TRP A 930 -2.75 -8.47 -51.11
N GLN A 931 -2.19 -7.92 -50.03
CA GLN A 931 -2.62 -6.65 -49.45
C GLN A 931 -1.77 -5.51 -49.99
N PHE A 932 -2.42 -4.53 -50.62
CA PHE A 932 -1.76 -3.41 -51.27
C PHE A 932 -1.71 -2.19 -50.34
N LEU A 933 -0.50 -1.81 -49.92
CA LEU A 933 -0.22 -0.55 -49.23
C LEU A 933 0.02 0.53 -50.29
N ARG A 934 -1.07 1.02 -50.90
CA ARG A 934 -1.02 1.95 -52.05
C ARG A 934 -0.24 3.22 -51.74
N ASP A 935 -0.47 3.81 -50.57
CA ASP A 935 0.22 5.04 -50.12
C ASP A 935 1.73 4.83 -50.02
N HIS A 936 2.17 3.58 -49.94
CA HIS A 936 3.57 3.21 -49.85
C HIS A 936 3.98 2.29 -50.97
N GLY A 937 3.26 2.16 -52.10
CA GLY A 937 3.68 1.36 -53.25
C GLY A 937 4.23 -0.04 -52.92
N VAL A 938 3.76 -0.68 -51.84
CA VAL A 938 4.23 -2.00 -51.38
C VAL A 938 3.05 -2.98 -51.44
N ALA A 939 3.31 -4.19 -51.92
CA ALA A 939 2.40 -5.33 -51.76
C ALA A 939 2.95 -6.25 -50.68
N ALA A 940 2.13 -6.67 -49.73
CA ALA A 940 2.51 -7.62 -48.70
C ALA A 940 1.50 -8.77 -48.60
N VAL A 941 1.99 -9.96 -48.29
CA VAL A 941 1.17 -11.16 -48.10
C VAL A 941 1.82 -12.04 -47.05
N VAL A 942 0.97 -12.56 -46.16
CA VAL A 942 1.34 -13.56 -45.17
C VAL A 942 0.53 -14.80 -45.49
N ARG A 943 1.20 -15.94 -45.69
CA ARG A 943 0.52 -17.20 -45.98
C ARG A 943 1.16 -18.36 -45.26
N ASP A 944 0.41 -19.45 -45.18
CA ASP A 944 0.93 -20.69 -44.64
C ASP A 944 2.01 -21.27 -45.57
N TYR A 945 3.11 -21.75 -45.00
CA TYR A 945 4.19 -22.34 -45.78
C TYR A 945 3.92 -23.83 -45.99
N SER A 946 3.77 -24.25 -47.24
CA SER A 946 3.43 -25.63 -47.61
C SER A 946 4.63 -26.56 -47.79
N GLY A 947 5.86 -26.08 -47.57
CA GLY A 947 7.07 -26.90 -47.68
C GLY A 947 7.35 -27.74 -46.43
N GLU A 948 8.18 -28.77 -46.56
CA GLU A 948 8.66 -29.57 -45.43
C GLU A 948 9.60 -28.71 -44.56
N SER A 949 9.11 -28.29 -43.39
CA SER A 949 9.88 -27.61 -42.36
C SER A 949 9.70 -28.33 -41.02
N GLU A 950 10.82 -28.56 -40.31
CA GLU A 950 10.76 -29.13 -38.96
C GLU A 950 10.06 -28.17 -37.97
N GLU A 951 10.00 -26.88 -38.27
CA GLU A 951 9.33 -25.88 -37.44
C GLU A 951 8.06 -25.33 -38.14
N PRO A 952 6.96 -25.06 -37.39
CA PRO A 952 5.81 -24.38 -37.97
C PRO A 952 6.20 -22.96 -38.38
N VAL A 953 6.24 -22.72 -39.68
CA VAL A 953 6.61 -21.41 -40.25
C VAL A 953 5.50 -20.86 -41.13
N ALA A 954 5.36 -19.54 -41.13
CA ALA A 954 4.57 -18.80 -42.10
C ALA A 954 5.52 -18.13 -43.11
N GLN A 955 5.08 -17.99 -44.35
CA GLN A 955 5.81 -17.27 -45.37
C GLN A 955 5.31 -15.82 -45.41
N VAL A 956 6.21 -14.86 -45.17
CA VAL A 956 5.95 -13.43 -45.31
C VAL A 956 6.64 -12.95 -46.58
N VAL A 957 5.85 -12.43 -47.52
CA VAL A 957 6.35 -11.85 -48.77
C VAL A 957 5.96 -10.39 -48.83
N VAL A 958 6.95 -9.52 -49.04
CA VAL A 958 6.78 -8.08 -49.23
C VAL A 958 7.50 -7.67 -50.51
N GLY A 959 6.84 -6.92 -51.39
CA GLY A 959 7.31 -6.64 -52.74
C GLY A 959 7.07 -5.21 -53.20
N VAL A 960 8.06 -4.64 -53.90
CA VAL A 960 7.99 -3.35 -54.58
C VAL A 960 8.76 -3.42 -55.90
N ALA A 961 8.20 -2.85 -56.96
CA ALA A 961 8.93 -2.57 -58.20
C ALA A 961 9.48 -1.16 -58.16
N LEU A 962 10.76 -1.03 -58.53
CA LEU A 962 11.41 0.25 -58.73
C LEU A 962 11.96 0.32 -60.15
N GLU A 963 11.63 1.40 -60.84
CA GLU A 963 12.08 1.63 -62.22
C GLU A 963 12.29 3.12 -62.46
N TRP A 964 13.40 3.47 -63.11
CA TRP A 964 13.59 4.83 -63.62
C TRP A 964 12.97 4.91 -65.01
N THR A 965 12.15 5.94 -65.27
CA THR A 965 11.57 6.14 -66.61
C THR A 965 12.62 6.38 -67.69
N GLU A 966 13.71 7.04 -67.31
CA GLU A 966 14.90 7.33 -68.12
C GLU A 966 16.12 7.27 -67.22
N ARG A 967 17.34 7.13 -67.78
CA ARG A 967 18.55 7.12 -66.95
C ARG A 967 18.65 8.44 -66.18
N PRO A 968 19.03 8.42 -64.88
CA PRO A 968 19.13 9.64 -64.10
C PRO A 968 20.23 10.54 -64.67
N GLU A 969 19.86 11.74 -65.13
CA GLU A 969 20.78 12.76 -65.61
C GLU A 969 21.06 13.78 -64.48
N GLY A 970 22.16 14.55 -64.59
CA GLY A 970 22.53 15.54 -63.57
C GLY A 970 23.05 14.94 -62.26
N VAL A 971 23.60 13.72 -62.30
CA VAL A 971 24.25 13.06 -61.16
C VAL A 971 25.76 13.23 -61.26
N VAL A 972 26.38 13.76 -60.19
CA VAL A 972 27.82 13.95 -60.08
C VAL A 972 28.32 13.18 -58.87
N GLY A 973 29.34 12.33 -59.04
CA GLY A 973 29.91 11.55 -57.95
C GLY A 973 31.31 12.01 -57.59
N PHE A 974 31.52 12.14 -56.29
CA PHE A 974 32.80 12.45 -55.68
C PHE A 974 33.26 11.25 -54.86
N ARG A 975 34.52 10.86 -55.02
CA ARG A 975 35.12 9.78 -54.24
C ARG A 975 36.27 10.37 -53.43
N ILE A 976 36.39 9.96 -52.17
CA ILE A 976 37.51 10.36 -51.34
C ILE A 976 38.77 9.70 -51.92
N SER A 977 39.74 10.51 -52.32
CA SER A 977 41.04 10.00 -52.76
C SER A 977 41.82 9.45 -51.55
N ASP A 978 42.23 8.17 -51.57
CA ASP A 978 43.04 7.50 -50.53
C ASP A 978 44.42 8.14 -50.28
N THR A 979 44.76 9.24 -50.94
CA THR A 979 46.00 9.99 -50.73
C THR A 979 45.91 10.95 -49.55
N VAL A 980 45.69 10.43 -48.34
CA VAL A 980 46.29 10.95 -47.09
C VAL A 980 46.52 9.77 -46.14
N ALA A 981 47.56 8.98 -46.43
CA ALA A 981 48.33 8.32 -45.38
C ALA A 981 49.52 9.24 -45.05
N SER A 982 49.29 10.25 -44.20
CA SER A 982 50.25 10.87 -43.27
C SER A 982 49.59 11.99 -42.48
#